data_AF-A0A1Y3N612-F1
#
_entry.id   AF-A0A1Y3N612-F1
#
_cell.length_a   1.000
_cell.length_b   1.000
_cell.length_c   1.000
_cell.angle_alpha   90.00
_cell.angle_beta   90.00
_cell.angle_gamma   90.00
#
_symmetry.space_group_name_H-M   'P 1'
#
loop_
_entity.id
_entity.type
_entity.pdbx_description
1 polymer ?
#
loop_
_entity_poly.entity_id
_entity_poly.type
_entity_poly.pdbx_seq_one_letter_code
_entity_poly.pdbx_strand_id
1 'polypeptide(L)'
;ICIAINNSISEKCTSSDDIKYICTEIDKTCESAENLCNPKEWTSACIEGYYLTDLTDIDANTKIGTMYHCEDENCYIEESIGYYKGRIGKKEGYFKCDNKNCELIDIEDLDSNCEIGGLIKDEYNYIKFCVDNKIRNSVKFSESNEEYEVIIDAKNSILFNSEDNEYLVLTISDKSIVPKDMSNVPSSNYLVDQYLYNFEKNYNGIVKISKKYDTGVFAFNLDNEQISDSNLNNLSNDDFENINLYHCINGRCKKTEGYIKYQNSFIICQEKCNDILSTDDERYDEIYDIFSNENYKDSQKELLILNKNIAGVSELTSHYYLDFNDGEIELRICRNKGRCDKINTISGYYLYNENENESNVLHYCESKTNCSVKNESDGYFINSSNYDIIKCSNSHCEIIDTESDCTDNNFGVIYKDGKNKFCYKNQDEIFPSDYKTYYELTNVRANIAFPIISNGDDSILVEVDKYSVKQYITNSDEYFCVKNNHQQDIQCSDENSNKYKCPAKLAPCEAEKNDCNPENPTSVCEGYYLKITKSSSNEGTLYKCIKENGKTICNKKEKTRGYYRAQDEKTDVKYIVCDGSRCRGLNEKEDLSEKCQYSGNLIKGDQEYKLCIDNNNSIPFNNIYDQNTNYYLMDNNYNNKKNIFGVKENGSYLLIQITNNEMSLVDNLQSIIF
;
A
#
# COMPACT_ATOMS: atom_id res chain seq x y z
N ILE A 1 29.10 -43.58 -43.81
CA ILE A 1 28.74 -43.38 -42.38
C ILE A 1 29.68 -42.33 -41.82
N CYS A 2 29.17 -41.11 -41.66
CA CYS A 2 29.89 -40.01 -41.04
C CYS A 2 29.39 -39.85 -39.61
N ILE A 3 30.28 -39.87 -38.62
CA ILE A 3 29.93 -39.73 -37.21
C ILE A 3 30.46 -38.38 -36.73
N ALA A 4 29.57 -37.50 -36.30
CA ALA A 4 29.91 -36.25 -35.63
C ALA A 4 29.71 -36.42 -34.12
N ILE A 5 30.74 -36.06 -33.35
CA ILE A 5 30.69 -36.01 -31.89
C ILE A 5 30.72 -34.52 -31.52
N ASN A 6 29.76 -34.05 -30.72
CA ASN A 6 29.64 -32.64 -30.30
C ASN A 6 29.49 -31.63 -31.45
N ASN A 7 28.58 -31.87 -32.39
CA ASN A 7 28.17 -30.94 -33.48
C ASN A 7 29.28 -30.42 -34.42
N SER A 8 30.49 -30.97 -34.40
CA SER A 8 31.55 -30.63 -35.36
C SER A 8 31.67 -31.73 -36.42
N ILE A 9 31.05 -31.50 -37.58
CA ILE A 9 31.15 -32.41 -38.73
C ILE A 9 32.51 -32.16 -39.40
N SER A 10 33.34 -33.20 -39.53
CA SER A 10 34.62 -33.06 -40.25
C SER A 10 34.38 -32.73 -41.72
N GLU A 11 35.20 -31.84 -42.32
CA GLU A 11 35.13 -31.35 -43.72
C GLU A 11 35.16 -32.44 -44.81
N LYS A 12 35.22 -33.73 -44.47
CA LYS A 12 35.38 -34.84 -45.44
C LYS A 12 34.09 -35.57 -45.84
N CYS A 13 32.91 -35.10 -45.42
CA CYS A 13 31.62 -35.73 -45.76
C CYS A 13 30.91 -34.94 -46.87
N THR A 14 31.27 -35.19 -48.13
CA THR A 14 30.77 -34.43 -49.30
C THR A 14 29.89 -35.23 -50.26
N SER A 15 29.62 -36.52 -49.99
CA SER A 15 28.74 -37.34 -50.83
C SER A 15 27.27 -37.18 -50.42
N SER A 16 26.36 -37.09 -51.39
CA SER A 16 24.90 -37.07 -51.15
C SER A 16 24.35 -38.36 -50.55
N ASP A 17 25.11 -39.46 -50.63
CA ASP A 17 24.68 -40.80 -50.19
C ASP A 17 25.25 -41.18 -48.80
N ASP A 18 25.94 -40.26 -48.13
CA ASP A 18 26.53 -40.52 -46.81
C ASP A 18 25.47 -40.44 -45.70
N ILE A 19 25.13 -41.58 -45.10
CA ILE A 19 24.33 -41.61 -43.86
C ILE A 19 25.14 -40.95 -42.74
N LYS A 20 24.66 -39.81 -42.24
CA LYS A 20 25.26 -39.05 -41.14
C LYS A 20 24.63 -39.50 -39.83
N TYR A 21 25.45 -39.74 -38.81
CA TYR A 21 25.01 -40.01 -37.44
C TYR A 21 25.56 -38.93 -36.51
N ILE A 22 24.71 -38.42 -35.62
CA ILE A 22 25.10 -37.46 -34.58
C ILE A 22 25.10 -38.19 -33.24
N CYS A 23 26.23 -38.15 -32.54
CA CYS A 23 26.36 -38.68 -31.19
C CYS A 23 26.54 -37.51 -30.23
N THR A 24 25.60 -37.32 -29.31
CA THR A 24 25.62 -36.22 -28.33
C THR A 24 26.52 -36.52 -27.13
N GLU A 25 26.80 -37.79 -26.84
CA GLU A 25 27.71 -38.25 -25.77
C GLU A 25 28.44 -39.53 -26.21
N ILE A 26 29.64 -39.77 -25.67
CA ILE A 26 30.53 -40.90 -26.06
C ILE A 26 29.90 -42.28 -25.77
N ASP A 27 28.90 -42.36 -24.88
CA ASP A 27 28.28 -43.60 -24.41
C ASP A 27 26.78 -43.74 -24.74
N LYS A 28 26.21 -42.86 -25.58
CA LYS A 28 24.80 -42.94 -26.03
C LYS A 28 24.70 -43.40 -27.49
N THR A 29 23.60 -44.07 -27.83
CA THR A 29 23.30 -44.50 -29.21
C THR A 29 23.25 -43.31 -30.16
N CYS A 30 24.11 -43.31 -31.18
CA CYS A 30 24.12 -42.30 -32.23
C CYS A 30 22.88 -42.44 -33.10
N GLU A 31 22.21 -41.33 -33.39
CA GLU A 31 21.02 -41.32 -34.23
C GLU A 31 21.36 -40.82 -35.65
N SER A 32 20.64 -41.34 -36.64
CA SER A 32 20.71 -40.82 -38.02
C SER A 32 20.29 -39.35 -38.04
N ALA A 33 21.11 -38.50 -38.64
CA ALA A 33 20.86 -37.06 -38.80
C ALA A 33 19.63 -36.78 -39.68
N GLU A 34 19.20 -37.73 -40.53
CA GLU A 34 17.99 -37.61 -41.35
C GLU A 34 16.70 -37.57 -40.50
N ASN A 35 16.77 -37.95 -39.23
CA ASN A 35 15.63 -37.95 -38.30
C ASN A 35 15.58 -36.71 -37.38
N LEU A 36 16.50 -35.75 -37.53
CA LEU A 36 16.51 -34.52 -36.75
C LEU A 36 15.99 -33.38 -37.61
N CYS A 37 14.97 -32.68 -37.11
CA CYS A 37 14.47 -31.48 -37.77
C CYS A 37 15.58 -30.42 -37.82
N ASN A 38 15.96 -30.00 -39.03
CA ASN A 38 16.74 -28.79 -39.26
C ASN A 38 15.84 -27.73 -39.89
N PRO A 39 15.26 -26.80 -39.10
CA PRO A 39 14.31 -25.82 -39.61
C PRO A 39 14.94 -24.82 -40.59
N LYS A 40 16.28 -24.73 -40.67
CA LYS A 40 16.97 -23.88 -41.66
C LYS A 40 16.94 -24.43 -43.08
N GLU A 41 17.08 -25.74 -43.21
CA GLU A 41 17.24 -26.41 -44.52
C GLU A 41 15.96 -27.16 -44.94
N TRP A 42 14.93 -27.09 -44.10
CA TRP A 42 13.71 -27.89 -44.17
C TRP A 42 13.99 -29.37 -44.44
N THR A 43 13.96 -30.16 -43.37
CA THR A 43 13.98 -31.62 -43.48
C THR A 43 12.56 -32.14 -43.31
N SER A 44 12.18 -33.20 -44.04
CA SER A 44 10.87 -33.88 -43.88
C SER A 44 10.59 -34.41 -42.46
N ALA A 45 11.58 -34.35 -41.56
CA ALA A 45 11.45 -34.65 -40.14
C ALA A 45 10.88 -33.50 -39.29
N CYS A 46 10.74 -32.28 -39.82
CA CYS A 46 10.12 -31.15 -39.13
C CYS A 46 8.61 -31.32 -39.13
N ILE A 47 8.03 -31.53 -37.95
CA ILE A 47 6.58 -31.42 -37.78
C ILE A 47 6.19 -29.96 -37.56
N GLU A 48 4.92 -29.65 -37.75
CA GLU A 48 4.35 -28.33 -37.51
C GLU A 48 4.60 -27.83 -36.08
N GLY A 49 5.01 -26.56 -35.93
CA GLY A 49 5.24 -25.90 -34.64
C GLY A 49 6.54 -25.09 -34.56
N TYR A 50 6.88 -24.67 -33.34
CA TYR A 50 8.02 -23.78 -33.07
C TYR A 50 9.30 -24.55 -32.72
N TYR A 51 10.43 -24.10 -33.26
CA TYR A 51 11.76 -24.65 -33.02
C TYR A 51 12.75 -23.57 -32.64
N LEU A 52 13.53 -23.77 -31.57
CA LEU A 52 14.62 -22.88 -31.21
C LEU A 52 15.94 -23.50 -31.65
N THR A 53 16.68 -22.79 -32.51
CA THR A 53 17.98 -23.25 -33.06
C THR A 53 19.06 -22.20 -32.89
N ASP A 54 20.29 -22.52 -33.31
CA ASP A 54 21.47 -21.65 -33.15
C ASP A 54 21.72 -21.21 -31.71
N LEU A 55 21.52 -22.13 -30.76
CA LEU A 55 21.73 -21.85 -29.35
C LEU A 55 23.17 -21.39 -29.12
N THR A 56 23.32 -20.12 -28.74
CA THR A 56 24.56 -19.57 -28.22
C THR A 56 24.44 -19.50 -26.71
N ASP A 57 25.37 -20.16 -26.01
CA ASP A 57 25.50 -20.03 -24.56
C ASP A 57 26.06 -18.62 -24.26
N ILE A 58 25.27 -17.76 -23.60
CA ILE A 58 25.71 -16.41 -23.21
C ILE A 58 26.40 -16.46 -21.84
N ASP A 59 25.90 -17.31 -20.96
CA ASP A 59 26.53 -17.69 -19.69
C ASP A 59 26.22 -19.17 -19.36
N ALA A 60 26.49 -19.60 -18.13
CA ALA A 60 26.32 -20.99 -17.73
C ALA A 60 24.86 -21.49 -17.80
N ASN A 61 23.87 -20.58 -17.78
CA ASN A 61 22.46 -20.92 -17.59
C ASN A 61 21.55 -20.36 -18.71
N THR A 62 21.95 -19.31 -19.42
CA THR A 62 21.11 -18.69 -20.47
C THR A 62 21.50 -19.15 -21.87
N LYS A 63 20.53 -19.75 -22.56
CA LYS A 63 20.64 -20.18 -23.97
C LYS A 63 19.73 -19.33 -24.84
N ILE A 64 20.33 -18.55 -25.73
CA ILE A 64 19.63 -17.72 -26.70
C ILE A 64 19.76 -18.34 -28.08
N GLY A 65 18.68 -18.33 -28.87
CA GLY A 65 18.68 -18.80 -30.24
C GLY A 65 17.70 -18.04 -31.14
N THR A 66 17.64 -18.48 -32.40
CA THR A 66 16.67 -18.02 -33.39
C THR A 66 15.49 -18.98 -33.43
N MET A 67 14.28 -18.45 -33.30
CA MET A 67 13.05 -19.23 -33.38
C MET A 67 12.58 -19.34 -34.83
N TYR A 68 12.18 -20.55 -35.20
CA TYR A 68 11.56 -20.89 -36.47
C TYR A 68 10.14 -21.39 -36.22
N HIS A 69 9.19 -20.93 -37.01
CA HIS A 69 7.86 -21.50 -37.10
C HIS A 69 7.77 -22.35 -38.37
N CYS A 70 7.39 -23.62 -38.21
CA CYS A 70 7.24 -24.55 -39.33
C CYS A 70 5.77 -24.88 -39.56
N GLU A 71 5.27 -24.64 -40.78
CA GLU A 71 3.92 -24.97 -41.26
C GLU A 71 3.98 -25.43 -42.72
N ASP A 72 3.14 -26.40 -43.11
CA ASP A 72 2.96 -26.84 -44.50
C ASP A 72 4.26 -26.97 -45.32
N GLU A 73 5.20 -27.78 -44.81
CA GLU A 73 6.50 -28.04 -45.46
C GLU A 73 7.44 -26.82 -45.58
N ASN A 74 7.17 -25.74 -44.85
CA ASN A 74 8.02 -24.56 -44.84
C ASN A 74 8.35 -24.16 -43.40
N CYS A 75 9.55 -23.65 -43.18
CA CYS A 75 9.95 -23.06 -41.91
C CYS A 75 10.43 -21.64 -42.16
N TYR A 76 9.96 -20.70 -41.35
CA TYR A 76 10.34 -19.30 -41.45
C TYR A 76 10.78 -18.77 -40.09
N ILE A 77 11.67 -17.78 -40.11
CA ILE A 77 12.09 -17.10 -38.89
C ILE A 77 10.90 -16.29 -38.38
N GLU A 78 10.56 -16.51 -37.11
CA GLU A 78 9.45 -15.85 -36.44
C GLU A 78 10.03 -14.76 -35.52
N GLU A 79 9.91 -13.50 -35.94
CA GLU A 79 10.35 -12.33 -35.18
C GLU A 79 9.17 -11.72 -34.41
N SER A 80 8.63 -12.47 -33.46
CA SER A 80 7.55 -11.98 -32.61
C SER A 80 7.90 -12.04 -31.13
N ILE A 81 7.30 -11.12 -30.37
CA ILE A 81 7.41 -11.03 -28.93
C ILE A 81 6.37 -11.94 -28.28
N GLY A 82 6.77 -12.74 -27.30
CA GLY A 82 5.85 -13.61 -26.60
C GLY A 82 6.48 -14.83 -25.96
N TYR A 83 5.61 -15.74 -25.51
CA TYR A 83 6.00 -17.06 -25.05
C TYR A 83 5.53 -18.13 -26.02
N TYR A 84 6.39 -19.11 -26.26
CA TYR A 84 6.12 -20.18 -27.23
C TYR A 84 6.41 -21.52 -26.60
N LYS A 85 5.55 -22.49 -26.88
CA LYS A 85 5.75 -23.90 -26.60
C LYS A 85 6.27 -24.55 -27.87
N GLY A 86 7.45 -25.15 -27.81
CA GLY A 86 8.06 -25.74 -28.99
C GLY A 86 9.17 -26.72 -28.67
N ARG A 87 10.10 -26.93 -29.61
CA ARG A 87 11.12 -27.98 -29.53
C ARG A 87 12.55 -27.46 -29.62
N ILE A 88 13.43 -28.10 -28.86
CA ILE A 88 14.89 -28.02 -29.02
C ILE A 88 15.37 -29.43 -29.37
N GLY A 89 15.66 -29.64 -30.65
CA GLY A 89 15.83 -30.99 -31.19
C GLY A 89 14.55 -31.80 -30.99
N LYS A 90 14.59 -32.83 -30.13
CA LYS A 90 13.43 -33.70 -29.82
C LYS A 90 12.73 -33.37 -28.50
N LYS A 91 13.31 -32.52 -27.65
CA LYS A 91 12.75 -32.19 -26.34
C LYS A 91 11.79 -31.02 -26.46
N GLU A 92 10.61 -31.14 -25.87
CA GLU A 92 9.67 -30.02 -25.72
C GLU A 92 10.18 -29.04 -24.67
N GLY A 93 9.95 -27.76 -24.91
CA GLY A 93 10.35 -26.68 -24.03
C GLY A 93 9.54 -25.42 -24.27
N TYR A 94 9.85 -24.39 -23.49
CA TYR A 94 9.22 -23.08 -23.57
C TYR A 94 10.27 -22.03 -23.91
N PHE A 95 9.89 -21.08 -24.75
CA PHE A 95 10.76 -20.00 -25.21
C PHE A 95 10.14 -18.65 -24.86
N LYS A 96 10.98 -17.71 -24.44
CA LYS A 96 10.63 -16.28 -24.27
C LYS A 96 11.29 -15.49 -25.38
N CYS A 97 10.54 -14.76 -26.19
CA CYS A 97 11.07 -14.00 -27.32
C CYS A 97 10.81 -12.51 -27.19
N ASP A 98 11.79 -11.67 -27.56
CA ASP A 98 11.75 -10.19 -27.47
C ASP A 98 11.75 -9.48 -28.85
N ASN A 99 11.20 -10.15 -29.87
CA ASN A 99 11.31 -9.85 -31.32
C ASN A 99 12.67 -10.14 -31.96
N LYS A 100 13.77 -10.18 -31.21
CA LYS A 100 15.11 -10.39 -31.80
C LYS A 100 15.72 -11.72 -31.40
N ASN A 101 15.56 -12.06 -30.13
CA ASN A 101 16.21 -13.20 -29.51
C ASN A 101 15.15 -14.00 -28.77
N CYS A 102 15.30 -15.31 -28.79
CA CYS A 102 14.47 -16.21 -28.01
C CYS A 102 15.32 -16.97 -27.00
N GLU A 103 14.96 -16.87 -25.74
CA GLU A 103 15.60 -17.53 -24.61
C GLU A 103 14.85 -18.83 -24.28
N LEU A 104 15.59 -19.93 -24.11
CA LEU A 104 15.02 -21.16 -23.55
C LEU A 104 14.77 -20.97 -22.06
N ILE A 105 13.55 -21.27 -21.64
CA ILE A 105 13.15 -21.28 -20.23
C ILE A 105 13.41 -22.68 -19.65
N ASP A 106 14.25 -22.76 -18.62
CA ASP A 106 14.33 -23.97 -17.82
C ASP A 106 13.12 -24.06 -16.88
N ILE A 107 12.36 -25.14 -17.01
CA ILE A 107 11.15 -25.37 -16.21
C ILE A 107 11.52 -25.58 -14.72
N GLU A 108 12.75 -26.01 -14.43
CA GLU A 108 13.23 -26.17 -13.06
C GLU A 108 13.51 -24.83 -12.36
N ASP A 109 13.73 -23.76 -13.14
CA ASP A 109 14.01 -22.41 -12.62
C ASP A 109 12.75 -21.55 -12.45
N LEU A 110 11.58 -22.03 -12.87
CA LEU A 110 10.32 -21.30 -12.72
C LEU A 110 9.89 -21.25 -11.25
N ASP A 111 9.88 -20.04 -10.69
CA ASP A 111 9.33 -19.76 -9.37
C ASP A 111 7.79 -19.90 -9.36
N SER A 112 7.25 -20.19 -8.18
CA SER A 112 5.84 -20.08 -7.86
C SER A 112 5.35 -18.63 -7.72
N ASN A 113 6.26 -17.67 -7.53
CA ASN A 113 5.92 -16.24 -7.45
C ASN A 113 5.44 -15.69 -8.81
N CYS A 114 4.26 -15.08 -8.80
CA CYS A 114 3.60 -14.62 -10.03
C CYS A 114 3.93 -13.15 -10.30
N GLU A 115 4.86 -12.91 -11.22
CA GLU A 115 5.15 -11.57 -11.76
C GLU A 115 4.40 -11.38 -13.09
N ILE A 116 3.72 -10.24 -13.27
CA ILE A 116 2.92 -9.96 -14.48
C ILE A 116 3.77 -10.14 -15.74
N GLY A 117 3.27 -10.90 -16.70
CA GLY A 117 4.00 -11.21 -17.93
C GLY A 117 5.02 -12.34 -17.80
N GLY A 118 5.15 -12.98 -16.64
CA GLY A 118 6.03 -14.13 -16.43
C GLY A 118 5.32 -15.47 -16.60
N LEU A 119 6.11 -16.52 -16.82
CA LEU A 119 5.65 -17.90 -16.64
C LEU A 119 5.96 -18.36 -15.22
N ILE A 120 5.06 -19.16 -14.65
CA ILE A 120 5.23 -19.82 -13.36
C ILE A 120 4.93 -21.30 -13.48
N LYS A 121 5.37 -22.06 -12.48
CA LYS A 121 5.02 -23.46 -12.31
C LYS A 121 4.13 -23.61 -11.08
N ASP A 122 2.88 -24.01 -11.28
CA ASP A 122 1.94 -24.16 -10.16
C ASP A 122 2.18 -25.44 -9.34
N GLU A 123 1.40 -25.62 -8.27
CA GLU A 123 1.49 -26.77 -7.36
C GLU A 123 1.26 -28.14 -8.04
N TYR A 124 0.66 -28.16 -9.24
CA TYR A 124 0.42 -29.36 -10.03
C TYR A 124 1.44 -29.52 -11.17
N ASN A 125 2.49 -28.69 -11.20
CA ASN A 125 3.48 -28.60 -12.27
C ASN A 125 2.92 -28.13 -13.62
N TYR A 126 1.78 -27.43 -13.65
CA TYR A 126 1.32 -26.76 -14.87
C TYR A 126 2.09 -25.46 -15.06
N ILE A 127 2.51 -25.21 -16.30
CA ILE A 127 3.09 -23.94 -16.71
C ILE A 127 1.96 -22.97 -16.99
N LYS A 128 1.96 -21.85 -16.25
CA LYS A 128 0.95 -20.80 -16.36
C LYS A 128 1.61 -19.46 -16.63
N PHE A 129 0.88 -18.57 -17.27
CA PHE A 129 1.26 -17.21 -17.56
C PHE A 129 0.54 -16.26 -16.60
N CYS A 130 1.29 -15.39 -15.94
CA CYS A 130 0.80 -14.45 -14.97
C CYS A 130 0.18 -13.22 -15.64
N VAL A 131 -1.15 -13.13 -15.62
CA VAL A 131 -1.90 -11.96 -16.11
C VAL A 131 -1.95 -10.83 -15.07
N ASP A 132 -1.81 -11.16 -13.79
CA ASP A 132 -1.65 -10.24 -12.66
C ASP A 132 -0.70 -10.85 -11.61
N ASN A 133 -0.58 -10.20 -10.44
CA ASN A 133 0.29 -10.67 -9.35
C ASN A 133 -0.30 -11.82 -8.52
N LYS A 134 -1.46 -12.37 -8.88
CA LYS A 134 -2.15 -13.45 -8.17
C LYS A 134 -2.06 -14.73 -8.97
N ILE A 135 -1.41 -15.76 -8.41
CA ILE A 135 -1.27 -17.10 -9.02
C ILE A 135 -2.63 -17.66 -9.49
N ARG A 136 -3.73 -17.38 -8.77
CA ARG A 136 -5.07 -17.88 -9.11
C ARG A 136 -5.62 -17.35 -10.43
N ASN A 137 -5.16 -16.20 -10.88
CA ASN A 137 -5.59 -15.58 -12.13
C ASN A 137 -4.67 -15.93 -13.30
N SER A 138 -3.54 -16.61 -13.04
CA SER A 138 -2.65 -17.07 -14.11
C SER A 138 -3.35 -18.05 -15.06
N VAL A 139 -3.03 -17.93 -16.34
CA VAL A 139 -3.70 -18.62 -17.44
C VAL A 139 -2.78 -19.67 -18.05
N LYS A 140 -3.33 -20.79 -18.52
CA LYS A 140 -2.55 -21.85 -19.17
C LYS A 140 -2.50 -21.61 -20.68
N PHE A 141 -1.50 -22.16 -21.36
CA PHE A 141 -1.66 -22.40 -22.79
C PHE A 141 -2.96 -23.17 -23.05
N SER A 142 -3.60 -22.91 -24.19
CA SER A 142 -4.85 -23.58 -24.53
C SER A 142 -4.63 -25.10 -24.59
N GLU A 143 -5.63 -25.87 -24.13
CA GLU A 143 -5.58 -27.34 -24.23
C GLU A 143 -6.06 -27.83 -25.60
N SER A 144 -6.68 -26.94 -26.37
CA SER A 144 -7.18 -27.16 -27.73
C SER A 144 -6.53 -26.18 -28.70
N ASN A 145 -6.72 -26.40 -30.00
CA ASN A 145 -6.34 -25.41 -31.02
C ASN A 145 -7.24 -24.16 -31.00
N GLU A 146 -8.10 -23.99 -30.00
CA GLU A 146 -8.90 -22.79 -29.85
C GLU A 146 -8.06 -21.70 -29.20
N GLU A 147 -8.06 -20.54 -29.83
CA GLU A 147 -7.46 -19.34 -29.29
C GLU A 147 -8.43 -18.61 -28.37
N TYR A 148 -7.91 -18.01 -27.31
CA TYR A 148 -8.67 -17.10 -26.47
C TYR A 148 -7.84 -15.88 -26.12
N GLU A 149 -8.51 -14.82 -25.66
CA GLU A 149 -7.90 -13.52 -25.46
C GLU A 149 -7.92 -13.14 -23.99
N VAL A 150 -6.85 -12.50 -23.53
CA VAL A 150 -6.74 -11.95 -22.17
C VAL A 150 -6.17 -10.54 -22.22
N ILE A 151 -6.61 -9.67 -21.31
CA ILE A 151 -5.99 -8.35 -21.13
C ILE A 151 -5.03 -8.40 -19.94
N ILE A 152 -3.84 -7.84 -20.11
CA ILE A 152 -2.84 -7.69 -19.05
C ILE A 152 -2.44 -6.24 -18.83
N ASP A 153 -1.96 -5.91 -17.64
CA ASP A 153 -1.25 -4.66 -17.34
C ASP A 153 0.13 -4.70 -18.03
N ALA A 154 0.26 -3.97 -19.12
CA ALA A 154 1.46 -3.95 -19.94
C ALA A 154 2.59 -3.20 -19.24
N LYS A 155 2.29 -2.14 -18.48
CA LYS A 155 3.29 -1.30 -17.82
C LYS A 155 4.08 -2.05 -16.76
N ASN A 156 3.43 -3.00 -16.09
CA ASN A 156 4.04 -3.85 -15.08
C ASN A 156 4.49 -5.21 -15.63
N SER A 157 4.34 -5.46 -16.93
CA SER A 157 4.72 -6.72 -17.56
C SER A 157 6.23 -6.85 -17.72
N ILE A 158 6.81 -7.99 -17.32
CA ILE A 158 8.25 -8.24 -17.48
C ILE A 158 8.68 -8.47 -18.94
N LEU A 159 7.75 -8.84 -19.82
CA LEU A 159 8.03 -9.11 -21.24
C LEU A 159 7.41 -8.03 -22.13
N PHE A 160 6.17 -7.66 -21.85
CA PHE A 160 5.39 -6.78 -22.71
C PHE A 160 5.40 -5.32 -22.25
N ASN A 161 6.48 -4.89 -21.58
CA ASN A 161 6.60 -3.54 -21.06
C ASN A 161 6.45 -2.52 -22.18
N SER A 162 5.40 -1.70 -22.09
CA SER A 162 5.10 -0.64 -23.05
C SER A 162 4.98 0.68 -22.30
N GLU A 163 5.76 1.69 -22.71
CA GLU A 163 5.65 3.04 -22.15
C GLU A 163 4.36 3.74 -22.58
N ASP A 164 3.82 3.35 -23.74
CA ASP A 164 2.70 4.04 -24.39
C ASP A 164 1.32 3.44 -24.03
N ASN A 165 1.29 2.17 -23.60
CA ASN A 165 0.06 1.43 -23.32
C ASN A 165 0.02 0.91 -21.90
N GLU A 166 -1.05 1.24 -21.17
CA GLU A 166 -1.29 0.70 -19.82
C GLU A 166 -1.69 -0.77 -19.88
N TYR A 167 -2.47 -1.17 -20.89
CA TYR A 167 -2.95 -2.53 -21.09
C TYR A 167 -2.63 -3.08 -22.48
N LEU A 168 -2.53 -4.40 -22.57
CA LEU A 168 -2.32 -5.15 -23.82
C LEU A 168 -3.27 -6.34 -23.91
N VAL A 169 -3.78 -6.63 -25.11
CA VAL A 169 -4.52 -7.88 -25.39
C VAL A 169 -3.52 -8.93 -25.87
N LEU A 170 -3.53 -10.09 -25.22
CA LEU A 170 -2.77 -11.26 -25.63
C LEU A 170 -3.72 -12.30 -26.23
N THR A 171 -3.28 -12.94 -27.31
CA THR A 171 -3.89 -14.15 -27.86
C THR A 171 -3.14 -15.36 -27.31
N ILE A 172 -3.88 -16.30 -26.73
CA ILE A 172 -3.36 -17.52 -26.14
C ILE A 172 -3.87 -18.71 -26.95
N SER A 173 -2.93 -19.50 -27.47
CA SER A 173 -3.17 -20.78 -28.15
C SER A 173 -2.53 -21.92 -27.38
N ASP A 174 -2.58 -23.14 -27.91
CA ASP A 174 -1.87 -24.30 -27.37
C ASP A 174 -0.34 -24.21 -27.56
N LYS A 175 0.10 -23.35 -28.49
CA LYS A 175 1.52 -23.20 -28.86
C LYS A 175 2.11 -21.84 -28.47
N SER A 176 1.31 -20.79 -28.24
CA SER A 176 1.85 -19.44 -28.06
C SER A 176 1.01 -18.54 -27.16
N ILE A 177 1.66 -17.53 -26.58
CA ILE A 177 1.07 -16.40 -25.87
C ILE A 177 1.73 -15.15 -26.45
N VAL A 178 1.00 -14.43 -27.31
CA VAL A 178 1.52 -13.32 -28.11
C VAL A 178 0.58 -12.12 -28.10
N PRO A 179 1.06 -10.89 -28.31
CA PRO A 179 0.18 -9.74 -28.46
C PRO A 179 -0.75 -9.89 -29.67
N LYS A 180 -2.03 -9.59 -29.48
CA LYS A 180 -3.01 -9.58 -30.56
C LYS A 180 -2.74 -8.40 -31.51
N ASP A 181 -2.91 -8.61 -32.81
CA ASP A 181 -2.93 -7.50 -33.77
C ASP A 181 -4.21 -6.67 -33.58
N MET A 182 -4.02 -5.44 -33.11
CA MET A 182 -5.10 -4.51 -32.81
C MET A 182 -5.42 -3.56 -33.98
N SER A 183 -4.74 -3.70 -35.13
CA SER A 183 -4.86 -2.80 -36.28
C SER A 183 -6.29 -2.65 -36.80
N ASN A 184 -7.10 -3.71 -36.71
CA ASN A 184 -8.47 -3.77 -37.22
C ASN A 184 -9.55 -3.49 -36.16
N VAL A 185 -9.20 -3.41 -34.88
CA VAL A 185 -10.18 -3.24 -33.80
C VAL A 185 -10.67 -1.78 -33.75
N PRO A 186 -11.97 -1.48 -33.92
CA PRO A 186 -12.45 -0.10 -33.94
C PRO A 186 -12.28 0.59 -32.57
N SER A 187 -12.24 1.92 -32.58
CA SER A 187 -12.25 2.68 -31.32
C SER A 187 -13.63 2.60 -30.68
N SER A 188 -13.74 1.92 -29.55
CA SER A 188 -14.99 1.73 -28.82
C SER A 188 -14.70 1.30 -27.38
N ASN A 189 -15.75 1.14 -26.58
CA ASN A 189 -15.63 0.44 -25.32
C ASN A 189 -15.90 -1.05 -25.53
N TYR A 190 -15.15 -1.90 -24.85
CA TYR A 190 -15.26 -3.35 -24.93
C TYR A 190 -15.44 -3.95 -23.55
N LEU A 191 -16.22 -5.02 -23.49
CA LEU A 191 -16.33 -5.85 -22.30
C LEU A 191 -15.37 -7.04 -22.41
N VAL A 192 -14.37 -7.10 -21.53
CA VAL A 192 -13.40 -8.21 -21.50
C VAL A 192 -13.31 -8.74 -20.07
N ASP A 193 -13.53 -10.04 -19.90
CA ASP A 193 -13.56 -10.72 -18.59
C ASP A 193 -14.43 -9.99 -17.55
N GLN A 194 -15.62 -9.54 -17.95
CA GLN A 194 -16.55 -8.76 -17.12
C GLN A 194 -16.05 -7.36 -16.74
N TYR A 195 -14.97 -6.84 -17.33
CA TYR A 195 -14.51 -5.48 -17.10
C TYR A 195 -14.65 -4.61 -18.35
N LEU A 196 -14.99 -3.34 -18.16
CA LEU A 196 -15.10 -2.35 -19.21
C LEU A 196 -13.73 -1.75 -19.53
N TYR A 197 -13.41 -1.70 -20.82
CA TYR A 197 -12.18 -1.10 -21.34
C TYR A 197 -12.51 -0.16 -22.49
N ASN A 198 -11.80 0.95 -22.61
CA ASN A 198 -11.86 1.84 -23.75
C ASN A 198 -10.67 1.57 -24.67
N PHE A 199 -10.93 1.41 -25.96
CA PHE A 199 -9.96 1.21 -27.02
C PHE A 199 -9.97 2.48 -27.87
N GLU A 200 -8.86 3.21 -27.89
CA GLU A 200 -8.73 4.47 -28.61
C GLU A 200 -7.57 4.40 -29.59
N LYS A 201 -7.87 4.47 -30.90
CA LYS A 201 -6.85 4.60 -31.94
C LYS A 201 -6.30 6.02 -32.01
N ASN A 202 -4.98 6.15 -31.92
CA ASN A 202 -4.32 7.40 -32.24
C ASN A 202 -4.22 7.62 -33.77
N TYR A 203 -3.67 8.77 -34.18
CA TYR A 203 -3.51 9.15 -35.59
C TYR A 203 -2.57 8.23 -36.39
N ASN A 204 -1.75 7.41 -35.72
CA ASN A 204 -0.89 6.40 -36.34
C ASN A 204 -1.57 5.02 -36.41
N GLY A 205 -2.82 4.89 -35.97
CA GLY A 205 -3.56 3.62 -35.92
C GLY A 205 -3.17 2.71 -34.74
N ILE A 206 -2.31 3.18 -33.84
CA ILE A 206 -1.95 2.44 -32.62
C ILE A 206 -3.11 2.55 -31.64
N VAL A 207 -3.59 1.40 -31.17
CA VAL A 207 -4.66 1.32 -30.17
C VAL A 207 -4.06 1.51 -28.79
N LYS A 208 -4.58 2.50 -28.07
CA LYS A 208 -4.39 2.67 -26.64
C LYS A 208 -5.57 2.03 -25.91
N ILE A 209 -5.27 1.19 -24.92
CA ILE A 209 -6.27 0.53 -24.09
C ILE A 209 -6.20 1.14 -22.69
N SER A 210 -7.35 1.54 -22.16
CA SER A 210 -7.49 2.04 -20.79
C SER A 210 -8.70 1.41 -20.12
N LYS A 211 -8.56 0.97 -18.87
CA LYS A 211 -9.70 0.48 -18.09
C LYS A 211 -10.70 1.62 -17.84
N LYS A 212 -11.97 1.30 -17.97
CA LYS A 212 -13.10 2.21 -17.79
C LYS A 212 -13.81 1.85 -16.49
N TYR A 213 -14.28 2.86 -15.77
CA TYR A 213 -14.97 2.70 -14.49
C TYR A 213 -16.41 3.21 -14.53
N ASP A 214 -16.97 3.33 -15.73
CA ASP A 214 -18.34 3.79 -15.94
C ASP A 214 -19.32 2.84 -15.20
N THR A 215 -20.37 3.41 -14.62
CA THR A 215 -21.41 2.69 -13.86
C THR A 215 -22.76 2.93 -14.50
N GLY A 216 -23.52 1.87 -14.76
CA GLY A 216 -24.79 1.96 -15.45
C GLY A 216 -25.13 0.67 -16.17
N VAL A 217 -26.12 0.73 -17.07
CA VAL A 217 -26.48 -0.41 -17.93
C VAL A 217 -26.08 -0.09 -19.36
N PHE A 218 -25.37 -1.02 -19.98
CA PHE A 218 -24.82 -0.87 -21.32
C PHE A 218 -25.21 -2.05 -22.19
N ALA A 219 -25.36 -1.80 -23.49
CA ALA A 219 -25.62 -2.82 -24.49
C ALA A 219 -24.31 -3.16 -25.21
N PHE A 220 -24.04 -4.45 -25.38
CA PHE A 220 -22.88 -4.96 -26.11
C PHE A 220 -23.33 -5.95 -27.17
N ASN A 221 -22.65 -5.98 -28.32
CA ASN A 221 -22.85 -7.00 -29.33
C ASN A 221 -22.16 -8.33 -28.93
N LEU A 222 -22.22 -9.36 -29.80
CA LEU A 222 -21.57 -10.65 -29.56
C LEU A 222 -20.03 -10.58 -29.53
N ASP A 223 -19.45 -9.59 -30.19
CA ASP A 223 -18.00 -9.31 -30.16
C ASP A 223 -17.60 -8.47 -28.93
N ASN A 224 -18.52 -8.29 -27.98
CA ASN A 224 -18.37 -7.50 -26.77
C ASN A 224 -18.03 -6.02 -27.00
N GLU A 225 -18.34 -5.47 -28.17
CA GLU A 225 -18.25 -4.03 -28.45
C GLU A 225 -19.50 -3.31 -27.92
N GLN A 226 -19.30 -2.22 -27.19
CA GLN A 226 -20.39 -1.40 -26.66
C GLN A 226 -21.13 -0.70 -27.80
N ILE A 227 -22.45 -0.83 -27.79
CA ILE A 227 -23.33 -0.14 -28.72
C ILE A 227 -23.65 1.24 -28.14
N SER A 228 -23.17 2.29 -28.82
CA SER A 228 -23.46 3.66 -28.43
C SER A 228 -24.93 4.04 -28.69
N ASP A 229 -25.43 5.05 -27.98
CA ASP A 229 -26.81 5.54 -28.17
C ASP A 229 -27.08 5.99 -29.61
N SER A 230 -26.07 6.54 -30.29
CA SER A 230 -26.19 6.95 -31.69
C SER A 230 -26.34 5.75 -32.62
N ASN A 231 -25.71 4.62 -32.28
CA ASN A 231 -25.73 3.41 -33.09
C ASN A 231 -26.99 2.57 -32.85
N LEU A 232 -27.61 2.66 -31.66
CA LEU A 232 -28.89 1.99 -31.38
C LEU A 232 -29.97 2.31 -32.42
N ASN A 233 -30.01 3.54 -32.94
CA ASN A 233 -30.99 3.96 -33.94
C ASN A 233 -30.75 3.38 -35.34
N ASN A 234 -29.57 2.80 -35.60
CA ASN A 234 -29.20 2.23 -36.90
C ASN A 234 -29.34 0.70 -36.94
N LEU A 235 -29.70 0.07 -35.82
CA LEU A 235 -29.85 -1.38 -35.73
C LEU A 235 -31.11 -1.85 -36.45
N SER A 236 -30.99 -2.99 -37.12
CA SER A 236 -32.11 -3.77 -37.63
C SER A 236 -32.68 -4.68 -36.53
N ASN A 237 -33.86 -5.26 -36.78
CA ASN A 237 -34.47 -6.21 -35.84
C ASN A 237 -33.57 -7.43 -35.58
N ASP A 238 -32.85 -7.90 -36.61
CA ASP A 238 -31.97 -9.06 -36.52
C ASP A 238 -30.71 -8.76 -35.68
N ASP A 239 -30.28 -7.49 -35.62
CA ASP A 239 -29.12 -7.09 -34.82
C ASP A 239 -29.40 -7.21 -33.31
N PHE A 240 -30.63 -6.97 -32.87
CA PHE A 240 -30.99 -7.05 -31.45
C PHE A 240 -30.83 -8.46 -30.89
N GLU A 241 -31.01 -9.51 -31.69
CA GLU A 241 -30.79 -10.90 -31.23
C GLU A 241 -29.35 -11.16 -30.78
N ASN A 242 -28.40 -10.33 -31.26
CA ASN A 242 -26.98 -10.39 -30.98
C ASN A 242 -26.54 -9.39 -29.89
N ILE A 243 -27.49 -8.77 -29.18
CA ILE A 243 -27.23 -7.82 -28.12
C ILE A 243 -27.43 -8.46 -26.75
N ASN A 244 -26.50 -8.16 -25.85
CA ASN A 244 -26.60 -8.47 -24.43
C ASN A 244 -26.56 -7.17 -23.62
N LEU A 245 -27.37 -7.09 -22.58
CA LEU A 245 -27.29 -6.00 -21.60
C LEU A 245 -26.39 -6.40 -20.45
N TYR A 246 -25.59 -5.45 -19.97
CA TYR A 246 -24.73 -5.61 -18.82
C TYR A 246 -24.91 -4.43 -17.87
N HIS A 247 -25.10 -4.74 -16.60
CA HIS A 247 -25.08 -3.76 -15.52
C HIS A 247 -23.65 -3.70 -14.97
N CYS A 248 -23.00 -2.56 -15.17
CA CYS A 248 -21.64 -2.27 -14.74
C CYS A 248 -21.64 -1.40 -13.49
N ILE A 249 -20.77 -1.72 -12.54
CA ILE A 249 -20.46 -0.91 -11.37
C ILE A 249 -18.94 -0.77 -11.30
N ASN A 250 -18.45 0.47 -11.37
CA ASN A 250 -17.03 0.79 -11.41
C ASN A 250 -16.29 -0.06 -12.45
N GLY A 251 -16.88 -0.15 -13.65
CA GLY A 251 -16.32 -0.93 -14.75
C GLY A 251 -16.50 -2.44 -14.66
N ARG A 252 -16.90 -3.02 -13.51
CA ARG A 252 -17.21 -4.45 -13.40
C ARG A 252 -18.66 -4.71 -13.78
N CYS A 253 -18.87 -5.52 -14.80
CA CYS A 253 -20.13 -5.71 -15.47
C CYS A 253 -20.68 -7.12 -15.30
N LYS A 254 -21.98 -7.24 -15.05
CA LYS A 254 -22.69 -8.52 -15.02
C LYS A 254 -23.85 -8.48 -15.99
N LYS A 255 -24.02 -9.56 -16.77
CA LYS A 255 -25.13 -9.69 -17.72
C LYS A 255 -26.45 -9.50 -16.97
N THR A 256 -27.35 -8.69 -17.52
CA THR A 256 -28.64 -8.35 -16.94
C THR A 256 -29.78 -8.47 -17.94
N GLU A 257 -30.99 -8.62 -17.41
CA GLU A 257 -32.24 -8.44 -18.13
C GLU A 257 -32.64 -6.95 -18.10
N GLY A 258 -33.48 -6.51 -19.04
CA GLY A 258 -33.84 -5.10 -19.15
C GLY A 258 -34.60 -4.72 -20.42
N TYR A 259 -34.51 -3.44 -20.78
CA TYR A 259 -35.21 -2.83 -21.89
C TYR A 259 -34.30 -1.87 -22.67
N ILE A 260 -34.46 -1.85 -24.00
CA ILE A 260 -33.84 -0.84 -24.87
C ILE A 260 -34.95 -0.02 -25.51
N LYS A 261 -34.94 1.30 -25.30
CA LYS A 261 -35.79 2.25 -26.02
C LYS A 261 -35.28 2.40 -27.45
N TYR A 262 -36.09 1.98 -28.41
CA TYR A 262 -35.77 2.04 -29.83
C TYR A 262 -36.93 2.71 -30.57
N GLN A 263 -36.68 3.90 -31.12
CA GLN A 263 -37.70 4.73 -31.75
C GLN A 263 -38.90 4.98 -30.80
N ASN A 264 -40.10 4.52 -31.17
CA ASN A 264 -41.33 4.61 -30.37
C ASN A 264 -41.73 3.26 -29.74
N SER A 265 -40.77 2.36 -29.56
CA SER A 265 -40.99 1.02 -29.01
C SER A 265 -39.91 0.68 -27.98
N PHE A 266 -40.14 -0.38 -27.22
CA PHE A 266 -39.15 -0.93 -26.30
C PHE A 266 -38.81 -2.36 -26.71
N ILE A 267 -37.52 -2.69 -26.75
CA ILE A 267 -37.04 -4.05 -26.93
C ILE A 267 -36.84 -4.66 -25.55
N ILE A 268 -37.45 -5.79 -25.27
CA ILE A 268 -37.24 -6.56 -24.04
C ILE A 268 -35.99 -7.42 -24.22
N CYS A 269 -35.07 -7.32 -23.28
CA CYS A 269 -33.85 -8.10 -23.21
C CYS A 269 -33.93 -9.04 -22.01
N GLN A 270 -34.15 -10.33 -22.25
CA GLN A 270 -34.06 -11.36 -21.20
C GLN A 270 -32.80 -12.20 -21.44
N GLU A 271 -32.94 -13.41 -21.98
CA GLU A 271 -31.79 -14.19 -22.47
C GLU A 271 -31.22 -13.61 -23.77
N LYS A 272 -32.10 -13.05 -24.61
CA LYS A 272 -31.86 -12.33 -25.87
C LYS A 272 -32.71 -11.07 -25.92
N CYS A 273 -32.34 -10.11 -26.77
CA CYS A 273 -33.15 -8.92 -27.05
C CYS A 273 -33.94 -9.12 -28.36
N ASN A 274 -35.11 -9.75 -28.31
CA ASN A 274 -35.88 -10.05 -29.54
C ASN A 274 -37.37 -9.71 -29.47
N ASP A 275 -37.89 -9.40 -28.28
CA ASP A 275 -39.31 -9.09 -28.10
C ASP A 275 -39.55 -7.58 -28.16
N ILE A 276 -40.42 -7.14 -29.07
CA ILE A 276 -40.81 -5.73 -29.23
C ILE A 276 -42.11 -5.47 -28.46
N LEU A 277 -42.06 -4.56 -27.48
CA LEU A 277 -43.24 -3.97 -26.85
C LEU A 277 -43.85 -2.91 -27.77
N SER A 278 -45.03 -3.23 -28.29
CA SER A 278 -45.88 -2.27 -28.99
C SER A 278 -46.50 -1.26 -28.02
N THR A 279 -46.85 -0.07 -28.53
CA THR A 279 -47.60 0.96 -27.78
C THR A 279 -48.96 0.48 -27.26
N ASP A 280 -49.48 -0.63 -27.79
CA ASP A 280 -50.76 -1.22 -27.38
C ASP A 280 -50.62 -2.23 -26.21
N ASP A 281 -49.39 -2.52 -25.75
CA ASP A 281 -49.16 -3.41 -24.60
C ASP A 281 -49.41 -2.66 -23.29
N GLU A 282 -50.15 -3.27 -22.35
CA GLU A 282 -50.47 -2.66 -21.05
C GLU A 282 -49.22 -2.32 -20.22
N ARG A 283 -48.08 -2.96 -20.48
CA ARG A 283 -46.79 -2.67 -19.83
C ARG A 283 -46.08 -1.46 -20.45
N TYR A 284 -46.50 -1.00 -21.63
CA TYR A 284 -45.84 0.10 -22.33
C TYR A 284 -45.87 1.38 -21.50
N ASP A 285 -47.01 1.71 -20.89
CA ASP A 285 -47.13 2.92 -20.06
C ASP A 285 -46.26 2.84 -18.79
N GLU A 286 -46.14 1.66 -18.17
CA GLU A 286 -45.27 1.44 -17.01
C GLU A 286 -43.79 1.64 -17.37
N ILE A 287 -43.35 1.07 -18.50
CA ILE A 287 -41.97 1.21 -18.98
C ILE A 287 -41.71 2.63 -19.50
N TYR A 288 -42.68 3.24 -20.17
CA TYR A 288 -42.60 4.62 -20.60
C TYR A 288 -42.47 5.56 -19.41
N ASP A 289 -43.21 5.33 -18.32
CA ASP A 289 -43.07 6.05 -17.06
C ASP A 289 -41.66 5.91 -16.47
N ILE A 290 -41.05 4.72 -16.54
CA ILE A 290 -39.66 4.47 -16.12
C ILE A 290 -38.67 5.33 -16.93
N PHE A 291 -38.83 5.43 -18.25
CA PHE A 291 -37.95 6.25 -19.10
C PHE A 291 -38.28 7.75 -19.12
N SER A 292 -39.45 8.17 -18.60
CA SER A 292 -39.93 9.56 -18.68
C SER A 292 -39.92 10.31 -17.34
N ASN A 293 -39.92 9.61 -16.21
CA ASN A 293 -39.66 10.20 -14.90
C ASN A 293 -38.25 9.83 -14.45
N GLU A 294 -37.42 10.84 -14.16
CA GLU A 294 -36.07 10.63 -13.60
C GLU A 294 -36.07 9.97 -12.22
N ASN A 295 -37.23 9.81 -11.58
CA ASN A 295 -37.34 9.35 -10.21
C ASN A 295 -38.35 8.19 -10.06
N TYR A 296 -37.80 7.05 -9.65
CA TYR A 296 -38.38 5.76 -9.31
C TYR A 296 -39.80 5.77 -8.69
N LYS A 297 -40.67 4.87 -9.16
CA LYS A 297 -41.93 4.51 -8.48
C LYS A 297 -41.72 3.26 -7.61
N ASP A 298 -42.12 3.33 -6.35
CA ASP A 298 -42.09 2.20 -5.40
C ASP A 298 -43.16 1.15 -5.76
N SER A 299 -42.90 0.34 -6.78
CA SER A 299 -43.71 -0.82 -7.16
C SER A 299 -42.98 -2.14 -6.91
N GLN A 300 -42.38 -2.31 -5.72
CA GLN A 300 -42.16 -3.61 -5.07
C GLN A 300 -41.48 -4.79 -5.80
N LYS A 301 -40.92 -4.71 -7.01
CA LYS A 301 -40.31 -5.91 -7.63
C LYS A 301 -38.85 -5.80 -8.00
N GLU A 302 -38.40 -4.81 -8.77
CA GLU A 302 -37.01 -4.81 -9.28
C GLU A 302 -36.51 -3.37 -9.49
N LEU A 303 -35.30 -3.04 -9.02
CA LEU A 303 -34.64 -1.77 -9.34
C LEU A 303 -34.10 -1.83 -10.77
N LEU A 304 -34.60 -0.92 -11.60
CA LEU A 304 -34.10 -0.69 -12.95
C LEU A 304 -33.08 0.45 -12.93
N ILE A 305 -31.86 0.15 -13.35
CA ILE A 305 -30.81 1.13 -13.57
C ILE A 305 -30.94 1.66 -14.99
N LEU A 306 -31.09 2.97 -15.12
CA LEU A 306 -31.27 3.66 -16.39
C LEU A 306 -29.93 4.24 -16.84
N ASN A 307 -29.58 3.99 -18.11
CA ASN A 307 -28.58 4.75 -18.83
C ASN A 307 -29.18 5.20 -20.16
N LYS A 308 -29.73 6.43 -20.17
CA LYS A 308 -30.39 7.05 -21.32
C LYS A 308 -31.49 6.17 -21.93
N ASN A 309 -31.20 5.49 -23.04
CA ASN A 309 -32.14 4.65 -23.78
C ASN A 309 -32.12 3.18 -23.33
N ILE A 310 -31.30 2.82 -22.34
CA ILE A 310 -31.20 1.46 -21.84
C ILE A 310 -31.63 1.44 -20.37
N ALA A 311 -32.45 0.47 -20.00
CA ALA A 311 -32.77 0.16 -18.62
C ALA A 311 -32.37 -1.30 -18.35
N GLY A 312 -31.81 -1.60 -17.19
CA GLY A 312 -31.49 -2.98 -16.81
C GLY A 312 -31.74 -3.23 -15.34
N VAL A 313 -32.10 -4.46 -15.00
CA VAL A 313 -32.28 -4.90 -13.62
C VAL A 313 -30.95 -4.85 -12.88
N SER A 314 -30.93 -4.36 -11.64
CA SER A 314 -29.71 -4.38 -10.84
C SER A 314 -29.28 -5.81 -10.50
N GLU A 315 -28.28 -6.33 -11.22
CA GLU A 315 -27.76 -7.70 -11.03
C GLU A 315 -26.62 -7.83 -10.01
N LEU A 316 -26.01 -6.71 -9.64
CA LEU A 316 -24.88 -6.68 -8.72
C LEU A 316 -25.39 -6.29 -7.33
N THR A 317 -24.83 -6.95 -6.31
CA THR A 317 -25.13 -6.52 -4.94
C THR A 317 -24.51 -5.17 -4.73
N SER A 318 -25.34 -4.15 -4.59
CA SER A 318 -24.89 -2.76 -4.52
C SER A 318 -25.79 -1.94 -3.62
N HIS A 319 -25.20 -0.85 -3.14
CA HIS A 319 -25.84 0.16 -2.32
C HIS A 319 -26.29 1.28 -3.24
N TYR A 320 -27.56 1.63 -3.19
CA TYR A 320 -28.13 2.72 -3.97
C TYR A 320 -28.73 3.75 -3.03
N TYR A 321 -28.39 5.01 -3.26
CA TYR A 321 -28.97 6.16 -2.56
C TYR A 321 -30.03 6.75 -3.47
N LEU A 322 -31.30 6.42 -3.20
CA LEU A 322 -32.40 6.78 -4.10
C LEU A 322 -33.31 7.78 -3.39
N ASP A 323 -33.62 8.90 -4.06
CA ASP A 323 -34.69 9.83 -3.67
C ASP A 323 -36.00 9.39 -4.36
N PHE A 324 -37.00 8.98 -3.57
CA PHE A 324 -38.27 8.48 -4.09
C PHE A 324 -39.34 9.59 -4.22
N ASN A 325 -38.93 10.81 -4.61
CA ASN A 325 -39.79 11.99 -4.82
C ASN A 325 -40.46 12.54 -3.54
N ASP A 326 -40.00 12.15 -2.36
CA ASP A 326 -40.39 12.77 -1.08
C ASP A 326 -39.32 13.73 -0.53
N GLY A 327 -38.16 13.81 -1.21
CA GLY A 327 -37.01 14.59 -0.77
C GLY A 327 -36.20 13.92 0.34
N GLU A 328 -36.53 12.68 0.73
CA GLU A 328 -35.74 11.85 1.62
C GLU A 328 -34.92 10.85 0.81
N ILE A 329 -33.59 10.98 0.86
CA ILE A 329 -32.69 10.00 0.26
C ILE A 329 -32.67 8.73 1.12
N GLU A 330 -33.08 7.60 0.54
CA GLU A 330 -33.05 6.30 1.18
C GLU A 330 -31.87 5.45 0.67
N LEU A 331 -31.09 4.86 1.59
CA LEU A 331 -30.13 3.82 1.24
C LEU A 331 -30.82 2.46 1.13
N ARG A 332 -30.73 1.84 -0.05
CA ARG A 332 -31.22 0.48 -0.30
C ARG A 332 -30.08 -0.44 -0.72
N ILE A 333 -30.11 -1.69 -0.24
CA ILE A 333 -29.24 -2.77 -0.75
C ILE A 333 -30.06 -3.55 -1.75
N CYS A 334 -29.64 -3.54 -2.99
CA CYS A 334 -30.19 -4.44 -3.99
C CYS A 334 -29.42 -5.74 -3.96
N ARG A 335 -30.14 -6.85 -3.79
CA ARG A 335 -29.60 -8.20 -3.81
C ARG A 335 -30.29 -8.93 -4.96
N ASN A 336 -29.51 -9.63 -5.79
CA ASN A 336 -29.94 -10.58 -6.82
C ASN A 336 -31.26 -10.24 -7.55
N LYS A 337 -31.15 -9.83 -8.82
CA LYS A 337 -32.31 -9.47 -9.68
C LYS A 337 -33.10 -8.27 -9.17
N GLY A 338 -32.41 -7.20 -8.80
CA GLY A 338 -33.04 -5.91 -8.50
C GLY A 338 -33.89 -5.85 -7.23
N ARG A 339 -33.93 -6.89 -6.38
CA ARG A 339 -34.68 -6.82 -5.13
C ARG A 339 -33.95 -5.96 -4.12
N CYS A 340 -34.52 -4.80 -3.81
CA CYS A 340 -33.86 -3.84 -2.93
C CYS A 340 -34.53 -3.75 -1.57
N ASP A 341 -33.76 -4.03 -0.53
CA ASP A 341 -34.17 -3.89 0.86
C ASP A 341 -33.75 -2.52 1.38
N LYS A 342 -34.68 -1.79 2.01
CA LYS A 342 -34.34 -0.59 2.79
C LYS A 342 -33.51 -0.98 4.00
N ILE A 343 -32.33 -0.39 4.16
CA ILE A 343 -31.48 -0.66 5.34
C ILE A 343 -31.91 0.25 6.49
N ASN A 344 -32.22 -0.34 7.65
CA ASN A 344 -32.67 0.41 8.81
C ASN A 344 -31.56 0.84 9.77
N THR A 345 -30.34 0.30 9.66
CA THR A 345 -29.20 0.64 10.50
C THR A 345 -27.97 0.85 9.63
N ILE A 346 -27.68 2.11 9.30
CA ILE A 346 -26.55 2.47 8.44
C ILE A 346 -25.60 3.39 9.21
N SER A 347 -24.38 2.92 9.40
CA SER A 347 -23.25 3.75 9.80
C SER A 347 -22.01 3.35 9.01
N GLY A 348 -21.08 4.28 8.84
CA GLY A 348 -19.84 4.11 8.07
C GLY A 348 -19.94 4.60 6.64
N TYR A 349 -19.04 4.12 5.79
CA TYR A 349 -18.85 4.59 4.43
C TYR A 349 -19.42 3.62 3.39
N TYR A 350 -20.12 4.18 2.42
CA TYR A 350 -20.70 3.46 1.29
C TYR A 350 -20.24 4.10 0.00
N LEU A 351 -19.93 3.29 -1.01
CA LEU A 351 -19.51 3.76 -2.31
C LEU A 351 -20.72 4.32 -3.06
N TYR A 352 -20.64 5.56 -3.53
CA TYR A 352 -21.69 6.18 -4.32
C TYR A 352 -21.53 5.78 -5.78
N ASN A 353 -22.59 5.24 -6.39
CA ASN A 353 -22.53 4.69 -7.74
C ASN A 353 -23.21 5.56 -8.82
N GLU A 354 -23.78 6.72 -8.49
CA GLU A 354 -24.56 7.50 -9.48
C GLU A 354 -23.74 8.48 -10.32
N ASN A 355 -22.51 8.83 -9.92
CA ASN A 355 -21.65 9.72 -10.70
C ASN A 355 -20.50 8.96 -11.38
N GLU A 356 -20.68 8.67 -12.68
CA GLU A 356 -19.70 7.98 -13.56
C GLU A 356 -18.29 8.63 -13.56
N ASN A 357 -18.17 9.90 -13.15
CA ASN A 357 -16.91 10.65 -13.24
C ASN A 357 -16.21 10.91 -11.90
N GLU A 358 -16.82 10.56 -10.75
CA GLU A 358 -16.28 10.91 -9.42
C GLU A 358 -16.11 9.66 -8.54
N SER A 359 -15.17 8.80 -8.91
CA SER A 359 -14.88 7.55 -8.18
C SER A 359 -14.39 7.76 -6.74
N ASN A 360 -14.15 8.99 -6.27
CA ASN A 360 -13.74 9.30 -4.89
C ASN A 360 -14.90 9.68 -3.97
N VAL A 361 -16.14 9.64 -4.46
CA VAL A 361 -17.29 10.09 -3.69
C VAL A 361 -17.85 8.94 -2.85
N LEU A 362 -17.70 9.06 -1.53
CA LEU A 362 -18.28 8.15 -0.55
C LEU A 362 -19.42 8.82 0.20
N HIS A 363 -20.49 8.09 0.47
CA HIS A 363 -21.48 8.52 1.46
C HIS A 363 -21.07 8.03 2.85
N TYR A 364 -20.79 8.98 3.73
CA TYR A 364 -20.56 8.70 5.13
C TYR A 364 -21.84 8.90 5.93
N CYS A 365 -22.32 7.84 6.57
CA CYS A 365 -23.46 7.89 7.48
C CYS A 365 -22.97 7.74 8.93
N GLU A 366 -23.24 8.73 9.77
CA GLU A 366 -23.01 8.59 11.21
C GLU A 366 -24.14 7.78 11.86
N SER A 367 -25.37 8.00 11.38
CA SER A 367 -26.58 7.30 11.80
C SER A 367 -27.55 7.16 10.63
N LYS A 368 -28.69 6.49 10.85
CA LYS A 368 -29.71 6.22 9.82
C LYS A 368 -30.13 7.45 9.01
N THR A 369 -30.24 8.60 9.65
CA THR A 369 -30.75 9.84 9.05
C THR A 369 -29.68 10.91 8.86
N ASN A 370 -28.44 10.63 9.26
CA ASN A 370 -27.34 11.59 9.17
C ASN A 370 -26.26 11.04 8.22
N CYS A 371 -26.49 11.23 6.93
CA CYS A 371 -25.55 10.88 5.88
C CYS A 371 -25.04 12.15 5.20
N SER A 372 -23.77 12.14 4.81
CA SER A 372 -23.13 13.24 4.09
C SER A 372 -22.21 12.69 3.01
N VAL A 373 -22.13 13.38 1.89
CA VAL A 373 -21.16 13.08 0.84
C VAL A 373 -19.76 13.50 1.30
N LYS A 374 -18.78 12.62 1.11
CA LYS A 374 -17.36 12.80 1.45
C LYS A 374 -16.50 12.45 0.24
N ASN A 375 -15.60 13.36 -0.12
CA ASN A 375 -14.61 13.12 -1.16
C ASN A 375 -13.35 12.57 -0.51
N GLU A 376 -13.06 11.31 -0.78
CA GLU A 376 -11.98 10.58 -0.15
C GLU A 376 -10.96 10.17 -1.20
N SER A 377 -9.75 10.69 -1.08
CA SER A 377 -8.69 10.41 -2.06
C SER A 377 -8.00 9.08 -1.80
N ASP A 378 -7.78 8.75 -0.53
CA ASP A 378 -6.79 7.78 -0.10
C ASP A 378 -7.20 7.15 1.24
N GLY A 379 -7.23 5.83 1.32
CA GLY A 379 -7.46 5.07 2.55
C GLY A 379 -8.30 3.81 2.36
N TYR A 380 -8.58 3.12 3.46
CA TYR A 380 -9.60 2.08 3.50
C TYR A 380 -10.82 2.58 4.27
N PHE A 381 -12.00 2.14 3.85
CA PHE A 381 -13.28 2.56 4.39
C PHE A 381 -14.20 1.37 4.52
N ILE A 382 -14.96 1.31 5.61
CA ILE A 382 -15.88 0.22 5.91
C ILE A 382 -17.21 0.76 6.38
N ASN A 383 -18.20 -0.11 6.49
CA ASN A 383 -19.50 0.20 7.08
C ASN A 383 -19.96 -0.87 8.08
N SER A 384 -21.05 -0.57 8.79
CA SER A 384 -21.64 -1.45 9.79
C SER A 384 -22.65 -2.47 9.22
N SER A 385 -23.04 -2.32 7.95
CA SER A 385 -24.19 -3.03 7.36
C SER A 385 -23.78 -4.29 6.60
N ASN A 386 -22.57 -4.29 6.05
CA ASN A 386 -22.03 -5.36 5.23
C ASN A 386 -20.55 -5.62 5.54
N TYR A 387 -19.91 -6.45 4.72
CA TYR A 387 -18.50 -6.84 4.85
C TYR A 387 -17.64 -6.22 3.75
N ASP A 388 -18.17 -5.23 3.03
CA ASP A 388 -17.49 -4.56 1.94
C ASP A 388 -16.38 -3.70 2.53
N ILE A 389 -15.20 -3.79 1.91
CA ILE A 389 -14.07 -2.93 2.18
C ILE A 389 -13.91 -2.05 0.94
N ILE A 390 -14.02 -0.75 1.13
CA ILE A 390 -13.81 0.22 0.08
C ILE A 390 -12.36 0.70 0.19
N LYS A 391 -11.57 0.50 -0.86
CA LYS A 391 -10.21 1.01 -0.96
C LYS A 391 -10.21 2.21 -1.87
N CYS A 392 -9.75 3.35 -1.37
CA CYS A 392 -9.52 4.54 -2.17
C CYS A 392 -8.02 4.75 -2.35
N SER A 393 -7.59 4.98 -3.59
CA SER A 393 -6.21 5.38 -3.91
C SER A 393 -6.21 6.35 -5.07
N ASN A 394 -5.51 7.49 -4.94
CA ASN A 394 -5.44 8.52 -5.96
C ASN A 394 -6.82 9.04 -6.43
N SER A 395 -7.77 9.18 -5.50
CA SER A 395 -9.15 9.58 -5.79
C SER A 395 -9.96 8.56 -6.63
N HIS A 396 -9.54 7.30 -6.60
CA HIS A 396 -10.31 6.19 -7.12
C HIS A 396 -10.67 5.22 -6.01
N CYS A 397 -11.97 5.08 -5.72
CA CYS A 397 -12.48 4.15 -4.73
C CYS A 397 -13.15 2.96 -5.39
N GLU A 398 -12.82 1.76 -4.91
CA GLU A 398 -13.41 0.50 -5.36
C GLU A 398 -13.72 -0.40 -4.16
N ILE A 399 -14.70 -1.28 -4.31
CA ILE A 399 -14.91 -2.37 -3.35
C ILE A 399 -13.92 -3.48 -3.70
N ILE A 400 -13.06 -3.83 -2.74
CA ILE A 400 -12.07 -4.90 -2.91
C ILE A 400 -12.58 -6.21 -2.34
N ASP A 401 -12.18 -7.32 -2.94
CA ASP A 401 -12.43 -8.65 -2.38
C ASP A 401 -11.71 -8.78 -1.03
N THR A 402 -12.41 -9.33 -0.05
CA THR A 402 -11.89 -9.48 1.32
C THR A 402 -10.88 -10.62 1.38
N GLU A 403 -9.63 -10.28 1.65
CA GLU A 403 -8.64 -11.28 2.05
C GLU A 403 -8.93 -11.79 3.47
N SER A 404 -8.54 -13.03 3.77
CA SER A 404 -8.86 -13.69 5.03
C SER A 404 -7.77 -13.57 6.10
N ASP A 405 -6.59 -13.06 5.76
CA ASP A 405 -5.45 -13.00 6.66
C ASP A 405 -4.54 -11.79 6.41
N CYS A 406 -3.70 -11.48 7.41
CA CYS A 406 -2.77 -10.37 7.38
C CYS A 406 -1.37 -10.76 6.87
N THR A 407 -1.17 -12.00 6.42
CA THR A 407 0.15 -12.46 5.95
C THR A 407 0.47 -11.87 4.60
N ASP A 408 -0.50 -11.83 3.69
CA ASP A 408 -0.33 -11.29 2.35
C ASP A 408 -0.75 -9.81 2.24
N ASN A 409 -1.52 -9.32 3.22
CA ASN A 409 -2.08 -7.97 3.23
C ASN A 409 -1.65 -7.14 4.46
N ASN A 410 -0.36 -7.20 4.80
CA ASN A 410 0.16 -6.38 5.89
C ASN A 410 -0.10 -4.88 5.58
N PHE A 411 -0.74 -4.16 6.51
CA PHE A 411 -1.24 -2.77 6.36
C PHE A 411 -2.52 -2.58 5.54
N GLY A 412 -3.20 -3.66 5.15
CA GLY A 412 -4.53 -3.63 4.56
C GLY A 412 -5.67 -3.79 5.58
N VAL A 413 -6.89 -3.94 5.06
CA VAL A 413 -8.07 -4.31 5.85
C VAL A 413 -8.56 -5.67 5.35
N ILE A 414 -8.93 -6.55 6.27
CA ILE A 414 -9.40 -7.91 6.00
C ILE A 414 -10.75 -8.15 6.67
N TYR A 415 -11.46 -9.18 6.23
CA TYR A 415 -12.68 -9.63 6.90
C TYR A 415 -12.48 -11.01 7.52
N LYS A 416 -12.51 -11.08 8.85
CA LYS A 416 -12.22 -12.30 9.63
C LYS A 416 -13.08 -12.37 10.88
N ASP A 417 -13.57 -13.56 11.21
CA ASP A 417 -14.42 -13.82 12.39
C ASP A 417 -15.67 -12.94 12.47
N GLY A 418 -16.27 -12.64 11.31
CA GLY A 418 -17.48 -11.81 11.27
C GLY A 418 -17.23 -10.30 11.33
N LYS A 419 -15.97 -9.84 11.27
CA LYS A 419 -15.59 -8.43 11.45
C LYS A 419 -14.50 -7.99 10.49
N ASN A 420 -14.57 -6.73 10.09
CA ASN A 420 -13.44 -6.06 9.43
C ASN A 420 -12.33 -5.79 10.46
N LYS A 421 -11.07 -6.04 10.08
CA LYS A 421 -9.88 -5.86 10.92
C LYS A 421 -8.77 -5.21 10.10
N PHE A 422 -7.98 -4.35 10.73
CA PHE A 422 -6.80 -3.72 10.12
C PHE A 422 -5.57 -4.58 10.37
N CYS A 423 -4.75 -4.81 9.35
CA CYS A 423 -3.56 -5.63 9.48
C CYS A 423 -2.34 -4.79 9.87
N TYR A 424 -1.71 -5.11 10.99
CA TYR A 424 -0.49 -4.43 11.45
C TYR A 424 0.55 -5.44 11.93
N LYS A 425 1.72 -5.47 11.29
CA LYS A 425 2.82 -6.41 11.61
C LYS A 425 2.35 -7.87 11.61
N ASN A 426 1.56 -8.24 10.59
CA ASN A 426 0.94 -9.57 10.43
C ASN A 426 -0.06 -9.95 11.55
N GLN A 427 -0.52 -8.99 12.34
CA GLN A 427 -1.57 -9.16 13.35
C GLN A 427 -2.84 -8.43 12.93
N ASP A 428 -4.00 -8.97 13.33
CA ASP A 428 -5.31 -8.43 12.99
C ASP A 428 -5.87 -7.54 14.12
N GLU A 429 -5.83 -6.24 13.91
CA GLU A 429 -6.31 -5.21 14.83
C GLU A 429 -7.79 -4.91 14.61
N ILE A 430 -8.54 -4.80 15.70
CA ILE A 430 -9.99 -4.52 15.63
C ILE A 430 -10.19 -3.00 15.48
N PHE A 431 -11.10 -2.61 14.58
CA PHE A 431 -11.53 -1.22 14.46
C PHE A 431 -12.09 -0.71 15.80
N PRO A 432 -11.57 0.39 16.36
CA PRO A 432 -12.02 0.93 17.63
C PRO A 432 -13.46 1.45 17.53
N SER A 433 -14.27 1.28 18.56
CA SER A 433 -15.69 1.65 18.52
C SER A 433 -15.97 3.14 18.71
N ASP A 434 -15.09 3.83 19.43
CA ASP A 434 -15.38 5.12 20.08
C ASP A 434 -14.14 6.02 20.22
N TYR A 435 -12.96 5.56 19.80
CA TYR A 435 -11.72 6.33 19.80
C TYR A 435 -10.92 6.06 18.53
N LYS A 436 -9.82 6.80 18.35
CA LYS A 436 -8.89 6.62 17.24
C LYS A 436 -7.61 5.97 17.73
N THR A 437 -7.04 5.13 16.90
CA THR A 437 -5.72 4.52 17.11
C THR A 437 -4.76 4.91 16.01
N TYR A 438 -3.47 4.97 16.32
CA TYR A 438 -2.44 5.48 15.44
C TYR A 438 -1.27 4.48 15.37
N TYR A 439 -0.97 4.02 14.17
CA TYR A 439 0.04 3.00 13.91
C TYR A 439 1.17 3.61 13.08
N GLU A 440 2.40 3.47 13.58
CA GLU A 440 3.60 3.81 12.82
C GLU A 440 3.91 2.65 11.86
N LEU A 441 3.93 2.98 10.57
CA LEU A 441 4.40 2.11 9.50
C LEU A 441 5.85 2.49 9.20
N THR A 442 6.77 1.54 9.31
CA THR A 442 8.20 1.72 9.02
C THR A 442 8.60 0.92 7.79
N ASN A 443 9.74 1.28 7.20
CA ASN A 443 10.27 0.68 5.98
C ASN A 443 9.36 0.83 4.75
N VAL A 444 8.71 1.99 4.65
CA VAL A 444 7.82 2.32 3.52
C VAL A 444 8.46 3.40 2.65
N ARG A 445 7.97 3.62 1.42
CA ARG A 445 8.26 4.84 0.66
C ARG A 445 7.13 5.83 0.85
N ALA A 446 7.42 6.97 1.45
CA ALA A 446 6.42 7.97 1.75
C ALA A 446 6.01 8.82 0.53
N ASN A 447 6.71 8.73 -0.61
CA ASN A 447 6.36 9.44 -1.84
C ASN A 447 5.17 8.82 -2.61
N ILE A 448 4.56 7.77 -2.05
CA ILE A 448 3.35 7.12 -2.54
C ILE A 448 2.31 7.21 -1.42
N ALA A 449 1.08 7.61 -1.75
CA ALA A 449 0.02 7.74 -0.77
C ALA A 449 -0.48 6.36 -0.29
N PHE A 450 -0.65 6.21 1.02
CA PHE A 450 -1.39 5.10 1.60
C PHE A 450 -2.79 5.02 0.96
N PRO A 451 -3.34 3.86 0.55
CA PRO A 451 -3.01 2.51 1.00
C PRO A 451 -2.00 1.76 0.11
N ILE A 452 -1.41 2.41 -0.89
CA ILE A 452 -0.38 1.75 -1.71
C ILE A 452 0.92 1.74 -0.93
N ILE A 453 1.38 0.56 -0.51
CA ILE A 453 2.63 0.38 0.21
C ILE A 453 3.72 -0.14 -0.73
N SER A 454 4.91 0.44 -0.63
CA SER A 454 6.12 -0.09 -1.24
C SER A 454 7.28 0.02 -0.26
N ASN A 455 8.25 -0.90 -0.34
CA ASN A 455 9.38 -0.95 0.58
C ASN A 455 10.32 0.24 0.39
N GLY A 456 10.68 0.91 1.49
CA GLY A 456 11.59 2.06 1.53
C GLY A 456 12.22 2.22 2.91
N ASP A 457 12.83 3.38 3.18
CA ASP A 457 13.45 3.69 4.47
C ASP A 457 12.66 4.76 5.27
N ASP A 458 11.49 5.16 4.76
CA ASP A 458 10.64 6.16 5.38
C ASP A 458 9.71 5.53 6.42
N SER A 459 9.09 6.39 7.23
CA SER A 459 7.94 6.05 8.06
C SER A 459 6.75 6.94 7.74
N ILE A 460 5.54 6.40 7.95
CA ILE A 460 4.29 7.16 7.93
C ILE A 460 3.46 6.80 9.16
N LEU A 461 2.54 7.69 9.55
CA LEU A 461 1.57 7.43 10.62
C LEU A 461 0.19 7.19 10.01
N VAL A 462 -0.48 6.11 10.42
CA VAL A 462 -1.83 5.76 9.97
C VAL A 462 -2.81 5.87 11.13
N GLU A 463 -3.88 6.63 10.92
CA GLU A 463 -5.04 6.74 11.80
C GLU A 463 -6.06 5.65 11.43
N VAL A 464 -6.43 4.84 12.41
CA VAL A 464 -7.53 3.88 12.34
C VAL A 464 -8.63 4.40 13.26
N ASP A 465 -9.78 4.77 12.67
CA ASP A 465 -10.99 5.15 13.39
C ASP A 465 -12.05 4.04 13.32
N LYS A 466 -13.30 4.35 13.64
CA LYS A 466 -14.39 3.37 13.65
C LYS A 466 -14.70 2.77 12.28
N TYR A 467 -14.52 3.53 11.20
CA TYR A 467 -14.98 3.16 9.86
C TYR A 467 -13.97 3.42 8.75
N SER A 468 -12.74 3.82 9.08
CA SER A 468 -11.72 4.15 8.11
C SER A 468 -10.30 3.96 8.64
N VAL A 469 -9.38 3.77 7.69
CA VAL A 469 -7.93 3.71 7.88
C VAL A 469 -7.31 4.70 6.91
N LYS A 470 -6.67 5.74 7.42
CA LYS A 470 -6.11 6.83 6.60
C LYS A 470 -4.73 7.21 7.09
N GLN A 471 -3.90 7.73 6.19
CA GLN A 471 -2.65 8.38 6.62
C GLN A 471 -2.95 9.65 7.42
N TYR A 472 -2.33 9.78 8.59
CA TYR A 472 -2.49 10.92 9.47
C TYR A 472 -1.47 12.01 9.14
N ILE A 473 -1.96 13.23 8.91
CA ILE A 473 -1.14 14.41 8.65
C ILE A 473 -1.24 15.35 9.85
N THR A 474 -0.09 15.79 10.37
CA THR A 474 -0.05 16.73 11.50
C THR A 474 -0.38 18.14 11.01
N ASN A 475 -1.37 18.79 11.63
CA ASN A 475 -1.88 20.09 11.18
C ASN A 475 -0.98 21.31 11.47
N SER A 476 0.28 21.11 11.86
CA SER A 476 1.19 22.19 12.26
C SER A 476 2.65 21.73 12.23
N ASP A 477 3.56 22.66 12.53
CA ASP A 477 4.95 22.33 12.87
C ASP A 477 5.12 21.57 14.20
N GLU A 478 4.02 21.31 14.92
CA GLU A 478 4.02 20.65 16.23
C GLU A 478 3.98 19.13 16.11
N TYR A 479 4.56 18.46 17.12
CA TYR A 479 4.54 17.01 17.21
C TYR A 479 3.19 16.50 17.74
N PHE A 480 2.76 15.36 17.19
CA PHE A 480 1.64 14.57 17.63
C PHE A 480 2.13 13.37 18.46
N CYS A 481 1.62 13.19 19.67
CA CYS A 481 2.09 12.13 20.56
C CYS A 481 1.16 10.91 20.54
N VAL A 482 1.75 9.73 20.42
CA VAL A 482 1.06 8.44 20.43
C VAL A 482 1.66 7.55 21.50
N LYS A 483 0.81 7.02 22.38
CA LYS A 483 1.19 6.08 23.44
C LYS A 483 1.57 4.71 22.86
N ASN A 484 2.21 3.87 23.67
CA ASN A 484 2.52 2.48 23.30
C ASN A 484 1.28 1.63 22.97
N ASN A 485 0.09 1.99 23.45
CA ASN A 485 -1.16 1.31 23.13
C ASN A 485 -1.87 1.90 21.89
N HIS A 486 -1.14 2.64 21.05
CA HIS A 486 -1.63 3.28 19.83
C HIS A 486 -2.66 4.40 20.03
N GLN A 487 -3.00 4.79 21.26
CA GLN A 487 -3.91 5.91 21.50
C GLN A 487 -3.17 7.25 21.48
N GLN A 488 -3.88 8.33 21.13
CA GLN A 488 -3.33 9.68 21.23
C GLN A 488 -3.00 10.05 22.68
N ASP A 489 -1.81 10.61 22.87
CA ASP A 489 -1.42 11.30 24.10
C ASP A 489 -1.63 12.80 23.94
N ILE A 490 -2.85 13.27 24.24
CA ILE A 490 -3.27 14.66 24.02
C ILE A 490 -2.33 15.67 24.69
N GLN A 491 -1.71 15.31 25.82
CA GLN A 491 -0.84 16.20 26.59
C GLN A 491 0.65 15.86 26.43
N CYS A 492 1.00 14.83 25.65
CA CYS A 492 2.36 14.29 25.54
C CYS A 492 2.97 14.02 26.93
N SER A 493 2.20 13.44 27.85
CA SER A 493 2.56 13.26 29.27
C SER A 493 3.11 11.90 29.61
N ASP A 494 2.91 10.91 28.75
CA ASP A 494 3.49 9.59 28.91
C ASP A 494 4.91 9.60 28.33
N GLU A 495 5.89 9.27 29.17
CA GLU A 495 7.31 9.13 28.79
C GLU A 495 7.53 8.02 27.75
N ASN A 496 6.60 7.07 27.67
CA ASN A 496 6.65 6.00 26.69
C ASN A 496 6.03 6.38 25.34
N SER A 497 5.36 7.54 25.25
CA SER A 497 4.83 8.03 23.98
C SER A 497 5.95 8.27 22.97
N ASN A 498 5.62 8.11 21.70
CA ASN A 498 6.43 8.60 20.59
C ASN A 498 5.78 9.88 20.05
N LYS A 499 6.61 10.84 19.66
CA LYS A 499 6.26 12.09 18.98
C LYS A 499 6.42 11.90 17.47
N TYR A 500 5.42 12.33 16.71
CA TYR A 500 5.41 12.24 15.25
C TYR A 500 5.15 13.62 14.64
N LYS A 501 5.87 13.95 13.57
CA LYS A 501 5.58 15.09 12.71
C LYS A 501 5.44 14.61 11.28
N CYS A 502 4.23 14.65 10.74
CA CYS A 502 3.86 14.11 9.43
C CYS A 502 3.37 15.27 8.54
N PRO A 503 4.26 15.95 7.81
CA PRO A 503 3.94 17.25 7.22
C PRO A 503 3.00 17.18 6.00
N ALA A 504 3.00 16.07 5.26
CA ALA A 504 2.18 15.89 4.07
C ALA A 504 1.97 14.40 3.75
N LYS A 505 0.96 14.08 2.92
CA LYS A 505 0.67 12.71 2.48
C LYS A 505 1.85 12.03 1.77
N LEU A 506 2.57 12.80 0.95
CA LEU A 506 3.67 12.28 0.14
C LEU A 506 5.06 12.57 0.76
N ALA A 507 5.12 12.70 2.09
CA ALA A 507 6.33 13.02 2.83
C ALA A 507 6.49 12.08 4.04
N PRO A 508 7.73 11.70 4.39
CA PRO A 508 7.99 10.88 5.55
C PRO A 508 7.59 11.60 6.85
N CYS A 509 7.22 10.83 7.85
CA CYS A 509 7.05 11.32 9.21
C CYS A 509 8.41 11.36 9.93
N GLU A 510 8.65 12.42 10.69
CA GLU A 510 9.70 12.43 11.70
C GLU A 510 9.15 11.77 12.97
N ALA A 511 9.80 10.70 13.43
CA ALA A 511 9.47 10.04 14.68
C ALA A 511 10.59 10.27 15.71
N GLU A 512 10.23 10.69 16.91
CA GLU A 512 11.15 10.81 18.03
C GLU A 512 10.51 10.29 19.31
N LYS A 513 11.32 9.87 20.28
CA LYS A 513 10.81 9.48 21.60
C LYS A 513 10.30 10.74 22.35
N ASN A 514 9.27 10.57 23.20
CA ASN A 514 8.72 11.68 23.99
C ASN A 514 9.62 12.04 25.19
N ASP A 515 10.80 12.56 24.90
CA ASP A 515 11.75 12.93 25.94
C ASP A 515 11.71 14.42 26.25
N CYS A 516 12.17 14.74 27.46
CA CYS A 516 12.24 16.11 27.89
C CYS A 516 13.28 16.92 27.08
N ASN A 517 12.80 17.89 26.30
CA ASN A 517 13.62 18.97 25.81
C ASN A 517 13.34 20.23 26.66
N PRO A 518 14.25 20.67 27.55
CA PRO A 518 13.98 21.80 28.42
C PRO A 518 13.84 23.15 27.69
N GLU A 519 14.18 23.26 26.40
CA GLU A 519 13.91 24.46 25.59
C GLU A 519 12.50 24.47 25.00
N ASN A 520 11.94 23.29 24.73
CA ASN A 520 10.58 23.09 24.23
C ASN A 520 9.88 22.02 25.10
N PRO A 521 9.56 22.35 26.36
CA PRO A 521 9.24 21.34 27.34
C PRO A 521 7.87 20.70 27.11
N THR A 522 7.86 19.38 27.16
CA THR A 522 6.67 18.55 27.22
C THR A 522 6.29 18.29 28.67
N SER A 523 5.13 17.66 28.90
CA SER A 523 4.65 17.41 30.26
C SER A 523 5.46 16.33 31.01
N VAL A 524 6.35 15.60 30.32
CA VAL A 524 7.35 14.69 30.93
C VAL A 524 8.52 15.43 31.57
N CYS A 525 8.78 16.69 31.18
CA CYS A 525 9.87 17.48 31.75
C CYS A 525 9.60 17.85 33.23
N GLU A 526 10.29 17.21 34.17
CA GLU A 526 10.23 17.55 35.60
C GLU A 526 11.62 17.48 36.23
N GLY A 527 12.00 18.45 37.06
CA GLY A 527 13.32 18.45 37.72
C GLY A 527 14.38 19.29 37.01
N TYR A 528 15.66 18.91 37.13
CA TYR A 528 16.79 19.66 36.58
C TYR A 528 17.40 18.96 35.37
N TYR A 529 17.73 19.74 34.34
CA TYR A 529 18.29 19.25 33.07
C TYR A 529 19.51 20.07 32.68
N LEU A 530 20.52 19.42 32.10
CA LEU A 530 21.71 20.08 31.57
C LEU A 530 21.74 19.94 30.05
N LYS A 531 21.46 21.03 29.34
CA LYS A 531 21.67 21.06 27.89
C LYS A 531 23.17 21.22 27.62
N ILE A 532 23.84 20.11 27.32
CA ILE A 532 25.27 20.09 27.02
C ILE A 532 25.52 20.92 25.75
N THR A 533 26.36 21.95 25.86
CA THR A 533 26.81 22.80 24.74
C THR A 533 28.25 22.51 24.33
N LYS A 534 29.03 21.84 25.19
CA LYS A 534 30.38 21.35 24.89
C LYS A 534 30.55 19.92 25.37
N SER A 535 30.43 18.96 24.46
CA SER A 535 30.48 17.52 24.77
C SER A 535 31.81 17.07 25.39
N SER A 536 32.94 17.72 25.06
CA SER A 536 34.26 17.33 25.58
C SER A 536 34.46 17.59 27.08
N SER A 537 33.66 18.48 27.67
CA SER A 537 33.77 18.88 29.08
C SER A 537 32.47 18.70 29.85
N ASN A 538 31.44 18.11 29.22
CA ASN A 538 30.07 18.08 29.70
C ASN A 538 29.56 19.45 30.19
N GLU A 539 30.08 20.55 29.63
CA GLU A 539 29.62 21.91 29.99
C GLU A 539 28.30 22.20 29.27
N GLY A 540 27.38 22.88 29.94
CA GLY A 540 26.05 23.14 29.42
C GLY A 540 25.27 24.23 30.14
N THR A 541 24.02 24.38 29.74
CA THR A 541 23.05 25.30 30.36
C THR A 541 22.10 24.52 31.27
N LEU A 542 21.99 24.94 32.53
CA LEU A 542 21.08 24.33 33.50
C LEU A 542 19.66 24.89 33.34
N TYR A 543 18.67 24.00 33.32
CA TYR A 543 17.25 24.32 33.35
C TYR A 543 16.59 23.66 34.56
N LYS A 544 15.59 24.33 35.15
CA LYS A 544 14.67 23.77 36.15
C LYS A 544 13.28 23.74 35.56
N CYS A 545 12.74 22.53 35.40
CA CYS A 545 11.41 22.26 34.88
C CYS A 545 10.45 21.98 36.03
N ILE A 546 9.33 22.71 36.06
CA ILE A 546 8.26 22.57 37.04
C ILE A 546 6.91 22.52 36.33
N LYS A 547 5.95 21.81 36.92
CA LYS A 547 4.56 21.78 36.47
C LYS A 547 3.78 22.88 37.18
N GLU A 548 3.29 23.85 36.42
CA GLU A 548 2.41 24.92 36.91
C GLU A 548 1.10 24.88 36.12
N ASN A 549 -0.03 24.71 36.82
CA ASN A 549 -1.37 24.63 36.20
C ASN A 549 -1.49 23.59 35.07
N GLY A 550 -0.81 22.45 35.20
CA GLY A 550 -0.80 21.38 34.20
C GLY A 550 0.10 21.63 32.97
N LYS A 551 0.75 22.80 32.89
CA LYS A 551 1.76 23.09 31.86
C LYS A 551 3.15 22.99 32.47
N THR A 552 4.07 22.37 31.74
CA THR A 552 5.47 22.37 32.14
C THR A 552 6.16 23.65 31.71
N ILE A 553 6.88 24.26 32.64
CA ILE A 553 7.69 25.46 32.42
C ILE A 553 9.12 25.13 32.82
N CYS A 554 10.06 25.26 31.88
CA CYS A 554 11.47 25.07 32.12
C CYS A 554 12.19 26.42 32.10
N ASN A 555 12.64 26.84 33.28
CA ASN A 555 13.35 28.10 33.45
C ASN A 555 14.86 27.87 33.43
N LYS A 556 15.56 28.59 32.55
CA LYS A 556 17.02 28.64 32.56
C LYS A 556 17.51 29.20 33.90
N LYS A 557 18.43 28.50 34.56
CA LYS A 557 19.02 28.92 35.83
C LYS A 557 20.36 29.62 35.57
N GLU A 558 20.33 30.95 35.56
CA GLU A 558 21.54 31.75 35.37
C GLU A 558 22.26 32.03 36.68
N LYS A 559 23.60 32.09 36.64
CA LYS A 559 24.48 32.47 37.76
C LYS A 559 24.34 31.66 39.04
N THR A 560 23.71 30.50 38.98
CA THR A 560 23.46 29.68 40.16
C THR A 560 24.72 28.92 40.58
N ARG A 561 24.87 28.71 41.89
CA ARG A 561 25.97 27.97 42.51
C ARG A 561 25.42 26.79 43.28
N GLY A 562 25.85 25.58 42.94
CA GLY A 562 25.37 24.39 43.63
C GLY A 562 25.56 23.09 42.88
N TYR A 563 24.98 22.05 43.48
CA TYR A 563 24.85 20.72 42.91
C TYR A 563 23.37 20.39 42.69
N TYR A 564 23.05 19.82 41.55
CA TYR A 564 21.68 19.50 41.15
C TYR A 564 21.62 18.05 40.69
N ARG A 565 20.56 17.34 41.06
CA ARG A 565 20.30 16.00 40.55
C ARG A 565 19.71 16.12 39.15
N ALA A 566 20.37 15.55 38.16
CA ALA A 566 19.87 15.52 36.79
C ALA A 566 18.73 14.49 36.70
N GLN A 567 17.66 14.84 35.99
CA GLN A 567 16.54 13.93 35.69
C GLN A 567 16.64 13.32 34.28
N ASP A 568 17.71 13.62 33.55
CA ASP A 568 17.91 13.15 32.18
C ASP A 568 18.54 11.75 32.15
N GLU A 569 17.72 10.71 32.01
CA GLU A 569 18.17 9.32 31.93
C GLU A 569 18.98 9.00 30.67
N LYS A 570 18.93 9.84 29.63
CA LYS A 570 19.70 9.60 28.40
C LYS A 570 21.15 9.99 28.52
N THR A 571 21.46 10.90 29.43
CA THR A 571 22.82 11.32 29.68
C THR A 571 23.39 10.47 30.81
N ASP A 572 24.65 10.09 30.70
CA ASP A 572 25.38 9.50 31.84
C ASP A 572 25.56 10.50 33.01
N VAL A 573 25.06 11.74 32.86
CA VAL A 573 25.15 12.80 33.84
C VAL A 573 24.05 12.62 34.89
N LYS A 574 24.42 12.10 36.07
CA LYS A 574 23.49 12.00 37.21
C LYS A 574 23.43 13.27 38.06
N TYR A 575 24.50 14.05 38.06
CA TYR A 575 24.63 15.26 38.86
C TYR A 575 25.25 16.38 38.05
N ILE A 576 24.76 17.59 38.30
CA ILE A 576 25.19 18.82 37.63
C ILE A 576 25.82 19.71 38.69
N VAL A 577 27.01 20.24 38.41
CA VAL A 577 27.66 21.25 39.25
C VAL A 577 27.64 22.60 38.55
N CYS A 578 27.32 23.66 39.27
CA CYS A 578 27.40 25.04 38.79
C CYS A 578 28.22 25.91 39.74
N ASP A 579 29.14 26.71 39.19
CA ASP A 579 30.03 27.62 39.95
C ASP A 579 29.61 29.11 39.88
N GLY A 580 28.43 29.36 39.32
CA GLY A 580 27.90 30.71 39.06
C GLY A 580 28.36 31.32 37.74
N SER A 581 29.33 30.72 37.06
CA SER A 581 29.74 31.08 35.70
C SER A 581 29.36 30.02 34.67
N ARG A 582 29.53 28.75 35.04
CA ARG A 582 29.33 27.60 34.17
C ARG A 582 28.66 26.47 34.95
N CYS A 583 27.93 25.64 34.21
CA CYS A 583 27.39 24.38 34.69
C CYS A 583 27.99 23.24 33.89
N ARG A 584 28.30 22.12 34.55
CA ARG A 584 28.75 20.90 33.87
C ARG A 584 28.22 19.64 34.54
N GLY A 585 28.12 18.57 33.78
CA GLY A 585 27.84 17.24 34.30
C GLY A 585 29.05 16.69 35.07
N LEU A 586 28.78 16.03 36.20
CA LEU A 586 29.80 15.34 36.99
C LEU A 586 29.98 13.90 36.50
N ASN A 587 31.23 13.50 36.31
CA ASN A 587 31.61 12.11 36.08
C ASN A 587 31.84 11.43 37.43
N GLU A 588 31.04 10.40 37.75
CA GLU A 588 31.13 9.71 39.04
C GLU A 588 32.53 9.19 39.39
N LYS A 589 33.34 8.78 38.39
CA LYS A 589 34.65 8.18 38.63
C LYS A 589 35.77 9.20 38.81
N GLU A 590 35.65 10.35 38.15
CA GLU A 590 36.74 11.33 38.03
C GLU A 590 36.55 12.52 38.97
N ASP A 591 35.30 12.95 39.16
CA ASP A 591 35.01 14.20 39.86
C ASP A 591 34.74 14.02 41.36
N LEU A 592 34.38 12.82 41.80
CA LEU A 592 33.84 12.59 43.14
C LEU A 592 34.84 11.84 44.01
N SER A 593 35.20 12.44 45.15
CA SER A 593 36.00 11.79 46.18
C SER A 593 35.12 11.01 47.16
N GLU A 594 35.67 9.97 47.79
CA GLU A 594 34.99 9.20 48.85
C GLU A 594 34.99 9.91 50.21
N LYS A 595 35.83 10.95 50.39
CA LYS A 595 35.99 11.66 51.66
C LYS A 595 35.99 13.17 51.46
N CYS A 596 35.54 13.90 52.48
CA CYS A 596 35.59 15.36 52.47
C CYS A 596 37.04 15.86 52.43
N GLN A 597 37.40 16.50 51.32
CA GLN A 597 38.68 17.16 51.16
C GLN A 597 38.64 18.64 51.59
N TYR A 598 37.48 19.28 51.43
CA TYR A 598 37.21 20.67 51.77
C TYR A 598 35.70 20.93 51.79
N SER A 599 35.25 21.96 52.51
CA SER A 599 33.87 22.45 52.51
C SER A 599 33.42 22.84 51.10
N GLY A 600 32.22 22.42 50.71
CA GLY A 600 31.64 22.66 49.39
C GLY A 600 31.93 21.55 48.37
N ASN A 601 32.72 20.52 48.70
CA ASN A 601 32.95 19.37 47.84
C ASN A 601 31.77 18.37 47.92
N LEU A 602 31.36 17.81 46.78
CA LEU A 602 30.41 16.70 46.73
C LEU A 602 31.17 15.38 46.77
N ILE A 603 30.74 14.46 47.63
CA ILE A 603 31.37 13.15 47.82
C ILE A 603 30.38 12.03 47.54
N LYS A 604 30.90 10.88 47.12
CA LYS A 604 30.11 9.65 46.97
C LYS A 604 30.20 8.86 48.28
N GLY A 605 29.11 8.86 49.06
CA GLY A 605 28.97 7.99 50.22
C GLY A 605 28.53 6.57 49.83
N ASP A 606 28.32 5.71 50.82
CA ASP A 606 27.97 4.30 50.61
C ASP A 606 26.67 4.08 49.82
N GLN A 607 25.70 4.98 49.98
CA GLN A 607 24.37 4.88 49.35
C GLN A 607 23.89 6.17 48.68
N GLU A 608 24.53 7.30 48.97
CA GLU A 608 24.05 8.61 48.56
C GLU A 608 25.19 9.61 48.42
N TYR A 609 24.95 10.66 47.65
CA TYR A 609 25.88 11.76 47.47
C TYR A 609 25.70 12.77 48.59
N LYS A 610 26.81 13.23 49.15
CA LYS A 610 26.82 14.14 50.30
C LYS A 610 27.66 15.36 50.02
N LEU A 611 27.17 16.52 50.46
CA LEU A 611 27.91 17.77 50.45
C LEU A 611 28.71 17.91 51.73
N CYS A 612 30.02 18.16 51.60
CA CYS A 612 30.89 18.45 52.73
C CYS A 612 30.62 19.86 53.26
N ILE A 613 30.21 19.96 54.52
CA ILE A 613 29.97 21.24 55.21
C ILE A 613 31.23 21.70 55.93
N ASP A 614 31.99 20.73 56.46
CA ASP A 614 33.36 20.90 56.93
C ASP A 614 34.19 19.63 56.60
N ASN A 615 35.40 19.52 57.15
CA ASN A 615 36.30 18.40 56.86
C ASN A 615 35.81 17.05 57.42
N ASN A 616 34.90 17.06 58.41
CA ASN A 616 34.42 15.87 59.11
C ASN A 616 32.92 15.63 58.91
N ASN A 617 32.16 16.66 58.55
CA ASN A 617 30.71 16.62 58.44
C ASN A 617 30.26 16.78 56.98
N SER A 618 29.37 15.90 56.55
CA SER A 618 28.74 15.94 55.23
C SER A 618 27.25 15.70 55.35
N ILE A 619 26.46 16.31 54.48
CA ILE A 619 24.99 16.19 54.48
C ILE A 619 24.48 15.71 53.11
N PRO A 620 23.56 14.74 53.07
CA PRO A 620 22.99 14.27 51.81
C PRO A 620 21.95 15.23 51.24
N PHE A 621 21.47 14.92 50.04
CA PHE A 621 20.22 15.52 49.54
C PHE A 621 19.07 15.10 50.46
N ASN A 622 17.99 15.88 50.51
CA ASN A 622 16.83 15.45 51.27
C ASN A 622 16.25 14.17 50.66
N ASN A 623 15.61 13.36 51.49
CA ASN A 623 14.90 12.19 50.99
C ASN A 623 13.82 12.63 49.98
N ILE A 624 13.57 11.84 48.94
CA ILE A 624 12.55 12.13 47.91
C ILE A 624 11.17 12.35 48.54
N TYR A 625 10.89 11.73 49.68
CA TYR A 625 9.63 11.91 50.43
C TYR A 625 9.57 13.18 51.28
N ASP A 626 10.71 13.83 51.52
CA ASP A 626 10.79 15.07 52.29
C ASP A 626 10.77 16.28 51.35
N GLN A 627 9.59 16.87 51.21
CA GLN A 627 9.40 18.10 50.42
C GLN A 627 9.91 19.34 51.16
N ASN A 628 10.35 19.21 52.41
CA ASN A 628 10.87 20.36 53.15
C ASN A 628 12.19 20.83 52.54
N THR A 629 12.36 22.14 52.56
CA THR A 629 13.62 22.78 52.24
C THR A 629 14.41 22.94 53.53
N ASN A 630 15.59 22.35 53.59
CA ASN A 630 16.50 22.46 54.74
C ASN A 630 17.57 23.50 54.47
N TYR A 631 17.95 24.26 55.49
CA TYR A 631 18.98 25.30 55.39
C TYR A 631 20.14 24.98 56.32
N TYR A 632 21.36 25.12 55.81
CA TYR A 632 22.59 24.81 56.55
C TYR A 632 23.59 25.96 56.44
N LEU A 633 24.27 26.27 57.55
CA LEU A 633 25.41 27.18 57.55
C LEU A 633 26.69 26.37 57.30
N MET A 634 27.39 26.72 56.23
CA MET A 634 28.66 26.11 55.84
C MET A 634 29.83 27.04 56.15
N ASP A 635 30.88 26.52 56.79
CA ASP A 635 32.09 27.30 57.08
C ASP A 635 32.81 27.68 55.78
N ASN A 636 33.05 28.99 55.59
CA ASN A 636 33.73 29.55 54.43
C ASN A 636 35.18 29.96 54.74
N ASN A 637 35.66 29.76 55.98
CA ASN A 637 36.98 30.22 56.41
C ASN A 637 38.13 29.35 55.87
N TYR A 638 37.83 28.18 55.30
CA TYR A 638 38.84 27.35 54.63
C TYR A 638 39.17 27.91 53.25
N ASN A 639 40.33 28.56 53.20
CA ASN A 639 40.89 29.38 52.13
C ASN A 639 41.30 28.59 50.86
N ASN A 640 40.51 27.61 50.44
CA ASN A 640 40.72 26.88 49.21
C ASN A 640 39.88 27.51 48.10
N LYS A 641 40.54 27.99 47.04
CA LYS A 641 39.94 28.51 45.80
C LYS A 641 39.05 27.50 45.05
N LYS A 642 38.71 26.36 45.67
CA LYS A 642 37.96 25.24 45.10
C LYS A 642 36.51 25.14 45.62
N ASN A 643 36.08 25.99 46.56
CA ASN A 643 34.68 26.01 47.00
C ASN A 643 33.78 26.55 45.89
N ILE A 644 32.86 25.71 45.38
CA ILE A 644 31.95 26.06 44.28
C ILE A 644 30.94 27.15 44.63
N PHE A 645 30.66 27.34 45.93
CA PHE A 645 29.70 28.33 46.42
C PHE A 645 30.35 29.73 46.55
N GLY A 646 31.66 29.85 46.32
CA GLY A 646 32.42 31.10 46.34
C GLY A 646 33.37 31.24 47.53
N VAL A 647 34.19 32.30 47.51
CA VAL A 647 35.20 32.60 48.54
C VAL A 647 34.99 34.00 49.12
N LYS A 648 35.33 34.19 50.41
CA LYS A 648 35.47 35.40 51.26
C LYS A 648 34.50 36.60 51.13
N GLU A 649 34.08 37.00 49.95
CA GLU A 649 33.13 38.11 49.70
C GLU A 649 31.76 37.85 50.34
N ASN A 650 31.41 36.58 50.53
CA ASN A 650 30.15 36.12 51.13
C ASN A 650 30.23 35.96 52.67
N GLY A 651 31.32 36.38 53.32
CA GLY A 651 31.49 36.27 54.77
C GLY A 651 32.04 34.92 55.25
N SER A 652 32.10 34.75 56.57
CA SER A 652 32.67 33.56 57.24
C SER A 652 31.81 32.30 57.12
N TYR A 653 30.52 32.45 56.79
CA TYR A 653 29.60 31.34 56.61
C TYR A 653 28.75 31.56 55.37
N LEU A 654 28.47 30.47 54.66
CA LEU A 654 27.55 30.44 53.52
C LEU A 654 26.26 29.76 53.95
N LEU A 655 25.12 30.31 53.54
CA LEU A 655 23.84 29.66 53.75
C LEU A 655 23.50 28.82 52.52
N ILE A 656 23.39 27.52 52.71
CA ILE A 656 23.08 26.56 51.64
C ILE A 656 21.67 26.03 51.86
N GLN A 657 20.89 26.03 50.78
CA GLN A 657 19.58 25.40 50.69
C GLN A 657 19.74 23.98 50.15
N ILE A 658 19.09 23.02 50.80
CA ILE A 658 19.07 21.62 50.39
C ILE A 658 17.63 21.14 50.26
N THR A 659 17.34 20.55 49.10
CA THR A 659 16.10 19.85 48.77
C THR A 659 16.44 18.42 48.33
N ASN A 660 15.43 17.68 47.84
CA ASN A 660 15.65 16.37 47.25
C ASN A 660 16.43 16.41 45.92
N ASN A 661 16.39 17.54 45.22
CA ASN A 661 16.95 17.68 43.86
C ASN A 661 18.03 18.76 43.73
N GLU A 662 18.23 19.60 44.75
CA GLU A 662 19.25 20.67 44.71
C GLU A 662 19.95 20.90 46.06
N MET A 663 21.22 21.28 45.96
CA MET A 663 22.05 21.84 47.03
C MET A 663 22.67 23.13 46.51
N SER A 664 22.09 24.28 46.83
CA SER A 664 22.43 25.56 46.20
C SER A 664 22.70 26.67 47.21
N LEU A 665 23.53 27.65 46.81
CA LEU A 665 23.75 28.86 47.60
C LEU A 665 22.45 29.66 47.67
N VAL A 666 22.10 30.17 48.85
CA VAL A 666 21.01 31.14 48.96
C VAL A 666 21.52 32.53 48.64
N ASP A 667 21.27 32.99 47.42
CA ASP A 667 21.76 34.27 46.91
C ASP A 667 21.01 35.50 47.48
N ASN A 668 19.83 35.31 48.07
CA ASN A 668 19.03 36.40 48.64
C ASN A 668 18.48 36.05 50.04
N LEU A 669 19.10 36.60 51.08
CA LEU A 669 18.67 36.39 52.47
C LEU A 669 17.28 36.98 52.76
N GLN A 670 16.78 37.93 51.96
CA GLN A 670 15.44 38.51 52.20
C GLN A 670 14.31 37.49 52.05
N SER A 671 14.50 36.40 51.29
CA SER A 671 13.48 35.38 51.10
C SER A 671 13.35 34.38 52.25
N ILE A 672 14.21 34.46 53.28
CA ILE A 672 14.22 33.56 54.44
C ILE A 672 13.72 34.25 55.71
N ILE A 673 13.79 35.58 55.76
CA ILE A 673 13.47 36.38 56.96
C ILE A 673 11.94 36.63 57.10
N PHE A 674 11.14 36.24 56.11
CA PHE A 674 9.68 36.22 56.14
C PHE A 674 9.18 34.77 56.15
#